data_AF-A0A9W7XC15-F1
#
_entry.id   AF-A0A9W7XC15-F1
#
_cell.length_a   1.000
_cell.length_b   1.000
_cell.length_c   1.000
_cell.angle_alpha   90.00
_cell.angle_beta   90.00
_cell.angle_gamma   90.00
#
_symmetry.space_group_name_H-M   'P 1'
#
loop_
_entity.id
_entity.type
_entity.pdbx_description
1 polymer ?
#
loop_
_entity_poly.entity_id
_entity_poly.type
_entity_poly.pdbx_seq_one_letter_code
_entity_poly.pdbx_strand_id
1 'polypeptide(L)'
;MAGAVPILAHPFAVFLAALLLAAHASAQQQPPAPPPDAAGCNGVLLTYTLQGRDKIRPFVAAPDSQPYSFRASATVLNSGTRTLRSWALLLTFAHGEVLVGVDGAVLTSSSGAEADLPYNTTAADAGRPTSFTGYPQTDLLTPIATAGDLTKIQATVDLVGTLFAGPDPFEPLPTALSLADPSYACPPAVNVSRTLSTCCVLTAGTAGNDSALDDPALTRRTGDLVITYDVVQAHETTYLALVTIDNDAPLGRLDGWQLSWQWMRGEFISSMRGAYPLEVDTAPCLYGPQGRHYKDLDFSKVLSCDPRPVVLDLPPSRANDAAIGGIDRCCRNGTVLPKSMGVAQSMSAFRMEVYKMPPDLNRTSLHPPARFTIRGSSPLNPDYQCGEPLPVVPSEFPDPSGLASTTVALATWQAVCNITNTTATTATATAKPPRCCVSFSAFYNESVVPCRTCACGCPATTQPAVAASCSTTAPSLLLPPYALLMPSDRRAKEALTWADQKHFSVPNPMPCADFCGVSINWHVATDFAGGWSARLTLFNWDDHTDMPHWFTAIVMDKAYDGFEQAYSFNATAVGNSTIFVKGREGFNFLLRETNMSGVDYPVPGKLQSVLSFTKKQTPGIDVVAGDGFPSKVFFNGVECAMPLRIPSQGPSNRGVLLPMLSSLVVSTFLLLL
;
A
#
# COMPACT_ATOMS: atom_id res chain seq x y z
N MET A 1 70.30 56.58 -27.30
CA MET A 1 70.90 55.45 -26.55
C MET A 1 69.77 54.71 -25.84
N ALA A 2 69.49 53.49 -26.28
CA ALA A 2 68.73 52.40 -25.63
C ALA A 2 68.50 51.41 -26.79
N GLY A 3 69.23 50.31 -26.96
CA GLY A 3 69.63 49.32 -25.96
C GLY A 3 68.80 48.06 -26.22
N ALA A 4 69.01 47.42 -27.38
CA ALA A 4 68.33 46.18 -27.75
C ALA A 4 68.94 45.01 -26.95
N VAL A 5 68.11 44.28 -26.22
CA VAL A 5 68.49 43.05 -25.51
C VAL A 5 68.04 41.85 -26.36
N PRO A 6 68.93 40.89 -26.69
CA PRO A 6 68.52 39.67 -27.37
C PRO A 6 68.05 38.64 -26.32
N ILE A 7 66.84 38.11 -26.50
CA ILE A 7 66.35 36.97 -25.72
C ILE A 7 66.97 35.71 -26.33
N LEU A 8 67.98 35.16 -25.66
CA LEU A 8 68.49 33.81 -25.90
C LEU A 8 67.41 32.79 -25.48
N ALA A 9 66.73 32.20 -26.45
CA ALA A 9 65.86 31.04 -26.21
C ALA A 9 66.73 29.83 -25.82
N HIS A 10 66.67 29.43 -24.55
CA HIS A 10 67.34 28.24 -24.05
C HIS A 10 66.66 26.97 -24.62
N PRO A 11 67.41 26.03 -25.23
CA PRO A 11 66.86 24.78 -25.77
C PRO A 11 66.25 23.87 -24.69
N PHE A 12 66.52 24.15 -23.41
CA PHE A 12 65.95 23.43 -22.27
C PHE A 12 64.46 23.73 -22.03
N ALA A 13 63.99 24.95 -22.34
CA ALA A 13 62.59 25.34 -22.10
C ALA A 13 61.63 24.72 -23.13
N VAL A 14 62.09 24.57 -24.38
CA VAL A 14 61.33 23.92 -25.46
C VAL A 14 61.24 22.40 -25.22
N PHE A 15 62.30 21.79 -24.68
CA PHE A 15 62.31 20.37 -24.33
C PHE A 15 61.38 20.07 -23.13
N LEU A 16 61.33 20.95 -22.14
CA LEU A 16 60.43 20.82 -20.99
C LEU A 16 58.96 21.00 -21.39
N ALA A 17 58.66 21.94 -22.29
CA ALA A 17 57.31 22.15 -22.83
C ALA A 17 56.85 20.97 -23.70
N ALA A 18 57.74 20.37 -24.48
CA ALA A 18 57.44 19.17 -25.27
C ALA A 18 57.22 17.92 -24.39
N LEU A 19 57.96 17.78 -23.28
CA LEU A 19 57.73 16.73 -22.28
C LEU A 19 56.43 16.92 -21.50
N LEU A 20 56.05 18.16 -21.20
CA LEU A 20 54.77 18.48 -20.56
C LEU A 20 53.57 18.26 -21.49
N LEU A 21 53.70 18.53 -22.79
CA LEU A 21 52.67 18.22 -23.80
C LEU A 21 52.57 16.71 -24.09
N ALA A 22 53.69 15.98 -24.06
CA ALA A 22 53.67 14.52 -24.17
C ALA A 22 53.06 13.84 -22.93
N ALA A 23 53.26 14.40 -21.73
CA ALA A 23 52.66 13.90 -20.50
C ALA A 23 51.14 14.18 -20.39
N HIS A 24 50.65 15.27 -21.00
CA HIS A 24 49.21 15.57 -21.07
C HIS A 24 48.47 14.76 -22.14
N ALA A 25 49.15 14.27 -23.18
CA ALA A 25 48.54 13.40 -24.18
C ALA A 25 48.32 11.96 -23.67
N SER A 26 49.00 11.55 -22.59
CA SER A 26 48.87 10.21 -21.98
C SER A 26 47.84 10.12 -20.83
N ALA A 27 47.09 11.18 -20.55
CA ALA A 27 46.14 11.24 -19.43
C ALA A 27 44.65 11.36 -19.82
N GLN A 28 44.29 11.11 -21.08
CA GLN A 28 42.90 10.77 -21.40
C GLN A 28 42.70 9.28 -21.10
N GLN A 29 42.04 8.99 -19.98
CA GLN A 29 41.40 7.69 -19.75
C GLN A 29 40.42 7.45 -20.90
N GLN A 30 40.84 6.61 -21.84
CA GLN A 30 39.96 6.04 -22.84
C GLN A 30 38.88 5.24 -22.10
N PRO A 31 37.59 5.39 -22.44
CA PRO A 31 36.54 4.55 -21.87
C PRO A 31 36.93 3.08 -22.02
N PRO A 32 36.70 2.22 -21.01
CA PRO A 32 37.03 0.81 -21.12
C PRO A 32 36.38 0.24 -22.39
N ALA A 33 37.19 -0.46 -23.20
CA ALA A 33 36.70 -1.13 -24.38
C ALA A 33 35.56 -2.09 -23.98
N PRO A 34 34.47 -2.18 -24.77
CA PRO A 34 33.35 -3.04 -24.45
C PRO A 34 33.83 -4.51 -24.35
N PRO A 35 33.29 -5.29 -23.39
CA PRO A 35 33.64 -6.70 -23.27
C PRO A 35 33.25 -7.49 -24.54
N PRO A 36 33.91 -8.63 -24.83
CA PRO A 36 33.88 -9.29 -26.14
C PRO A 36 32.51 -9.78 -26.64
N ASP A 37 31.45 -9.73 -25.83
CA ASP A 37 30.10 -10.20 -26.19
C ASP A 37 29.09 -9.06 -26.43
N ALA A 38 29.52 -7.79 -26.43
CA ALA A 38 28.67 -6.66 -26.79
C ALA A 38 28.32 -6.61 -28.30
N ALA A 39 29.00 -7.39 -29.15
CA ALA A 39 28.95 -7.24 -30.60
C ALA A 39 27.64 -7.71 -31.27
N GLY A 40 26.73 -8.38 -30.55
CA GLY A 40 25.52 -8.98 -31.12
C GLY A 40 24.18 -8.61 -30.47
N CYS A 41 24.16 -7.79 -29.42
CA CYS A 41 22.92 -7.48 -28.71
C CYS A 41 22.18 -6.29 -29.35
N ASN A 42 21.05 -6.58 -30.01
CA ASN A 42 20.15 -5.55 -30.60
C ASN A 42 19.02 -5.12 -29.64
N GLY A 43 19.22 -5.27 -28.33
CA GLY A 43 18.25 -5.00 -27.27
C GLY A 43 18.88 -4.23 -26.11
N VAL A 44 18.52 -4.58 -24.87
CA VAL A 44 19.14 -4.03 -23.66
C VAL A 44 20.18 -5.03 -23.14
N LEU A 45 21.45 -4.66 -23.18
CA LEU A 45 22.54 -5.48 -22.66
C LEU A 45 22.73 -5.18 -21.16
N LEU A 46 22.57 -6.20 -20.33
CA LEU A 46 22.85 -6.16 -18.90
C LEU A 46 24.17 -6.87 -18.64
N THR A 47 25.10 -6.22 -17.94
CA THR A 47 26.40 -6.82 -17.61
C THR A 47 26.77 -6.51 -16.17
N TYR A 48 27.10 -7.54 -15.39
CA TYR A 48 27.70 -7.44 -14.06
C TYR A 48 29.15 -7.89 -14.13
N THR A 49 30.08 -7.11 -13.56
CA THR A 49 31.50 -7.45 -13.50
C THR A 49 32.02 -7.33 -12.08
N LEU A 50 32.56 -8.43 -11.55
CA LEU A 50 33.28 -8.43 -10.28
C LEU A 50 34.69 -7.85 -10.50
N GLN A 51 34.94 -6.67 -9.96
CA GLN A 51 36.23 -5.97 -10.15
C GLN A 51 37.31 -6.56 -9.24
N GLY A 52 36.95 -6.88 -8.00
CA GLY A 52 37.86 -7.52 -7.06
C GLY A 52 37.21 -7.83 -5.72
N ARG A 53 37.87 -8.70 -4.96
CA ARG A 53 37.52 -9.02 -3.58
C ARG A 53 38.78 -9.13 -2.74
N ASP A 54 38.74 -8.61 -1.53
CA ASP A 54 39.86 -8.58 -0.60
C ASP A 54 39.44 -9.25 0.72
N LYS A 55 40.28 -10.15 1.25
CA LYS A 55 39.97 -10.88 2.48
C LYS A 55 39.97 -9.92 3.68
N ILE A 56 38.86 -9.87 4.42
CA ILE A 56 38.71 -8.97 5.58
C ILE A 56 38.49 -9.75 6.89
N ARG A 57 38.58 -9.07 8.04
CA ARG A 57 38.35 -9.68 9.36
C ARG A 57 36.84 -9.83 9.64
N PRO A 58 36.43 -10.82 10.46
CA PRO A 58 37.25 -11.82 11.13
C PRO A 58 37.80 -12.89 10.18
N PHE A 59 38.96 -13.44 10.50
CA PHE A 59 39.50 -14.59 9.79
C PHE A 59 38.94 -15.87 10.40
N VAL A 60 38.25 -16.67 9.60
CA VAL A 60 37.55 -17.86 10.06
C VAL A 60 38.12 -19.11 9.40
N ALA A 61 37.99 -20.25 10.09
CA ALA A 61 38.51 -21.53 9.60
C ALA A 61 37.65 -22.13 8.47
N ALA A 62 36.34 -21.87 8.48
CA ALA A 62 35.40 -22.34 7.47
C ALA A 62 35.53 -21.47 6.19
N PRO A 63 35.98 -22.04 5.05
CA PRO A 63 36.27 -21.25 3.85
C PRO A 63 35.07 -20.44 3.32
N ASP A 64 33.88 -21.02 3.30
CA ASP A 64 32.67 -20.37 2.77
C ASP A 64 32.05 -19.34 3.73
N SER A 65 32.51 -19.31 4.98
CA SER A 65 32.08 -18.30 5.98
C SER A 65 33.03 -17.12 6.08
N GLN A 66 34.11 -17.11 5.29
CA GLN A 66 35.09 -16.04 5.31
C GLN A 66 34.53 -14.78 4.65
N PRO A 67 34.49 -13.62 5.36
CA PRO A 67 34.09 -12.37 4.74
C PRO A 67 35.19 -11.81 3.82
N TYR A 68 34.76 -11.32 2.67
CA TYR A 68 35.56 -10.56 1.70
C TYR A 68 34.86 -9.24 1.40
N SER A 69 35.59 -8.11 1.41
CA SER A 69 35.07 -6.89 0.81
C SER A 69 35.11 -7.03 -0.70
N PHE A 70 34.07 -6.62 -1.42
CA PHE A 70 34.04 -6.68 -2.87
C PHE A 70 33.73 -5.32 -3.50
N ARG A 71 34.24 -5.14 -4.72
CA ARG A 71 33.87 -4.07 -5.65
C ARG A 71 33.34 -4.71 -6.93
N ALA A 72 32.19 -4.25 -7.38
CA ALA A 72 31.59 -4.71 -8.63
C ALA A 72 30.92 -3.55 -9.36
N SER A 73 30.78 -3.68 -10.67
CA SER A 73 30.05 -2.72 -11.51
C SER A 73 29.01 -3.47 -12.32
N ALA A 74 27.77 -3.01 -12.27
CA ALA A 74 26.70 -3.46 -13.15
C ALA A 74 26.40 -2.37 -14.20
N THR A 75 26.09 -2.76 -15.42
CA THR A 75 25.80 -1.83 -16.52
C THR A 75 24.51 -2.22 -17.22
N VAL A 76 23.76 -1.20 -17.61
CA VAL A 76 22.56 -1.29 -18.44
C VAL A 76 22.85 -0.49 -19.70
N LEU A 77 22.96 -1.15 -20.84
CA LEU A 77 23.26 -0.52 -22.13
C LEU A 77 22.07 -0.72 -23.08
N ASN A 78 21.44 0.37 -23.48
CA ASN A 78 20.40 0.35 -24.50
C ASN A 78 21.04 0.33 -25.90
N SER A 79 20.99 -0.83 -26.55
CA SER A 79 21.40 -1.02 -27.95
C SER A 79 20.19 -1.20 -28.89
N GLY A 80 18.98 -1.01 -28.37
CA GLY A 80 17.73 -1.23 -29.09
C GLY A 80 17.24 -0.01 -29.88
N THR A 81 16.05 -0.14 -30.46
CA THR A 81 15.41 0.92 -31.25
C THR A 81 14.43 1.79 -30.45
N ARG A 82 14.19 1.47 -29.17
CA ARG A 82 13.28 2.22 -28.28
C ARG A 82 14.04 2.78 -27.07
N THR A 83 13.67 3.97 -26.63
CA THR A 83 14.19 4.55 -25.38
C THR A 83 13.78 3.66 -24.22
N LEU A 84 14.73 3.25 -23.40
CA LEU A 84 14.47 2.49 -22.18
C LEU A 84 14.23 3.49 -21.04
N ARG A 85 12.96 3.74 -20.72
CA ARG A 85 12.56 4.69 -19.68
C ARG A 85 12.50 4.05 -18.31
N SER A 86 12.87 4.79 -17.27
CA SER A 86 12.79 4.36 -15.86
C SER A 86 13.31 2.95 -15.63
N TRP A 87 14.51 2.68 -16.15
CA TRP A 87 15.08 1.33 -16.13
C TRP A 87 15.31 0.85 -14.69
N ALA A 88 15.09 -0.44 -14.48
CA ALA A 88 15.29 -1.11 -13.21
C ALA A 88 16.01 -2.45 -13.45
N LEU A 89 17.22 -2.55 -12.93
CA LEU A 89 18.06 -3.75 -13.01
C LEU A 89 17.77 -4.66 -11.83
N LEU A 90 17.50 -5.93 -12.10
CA LEU A 90 17.31 -6.98 -11.10
C LEU A 90 18.54 -7.87 -11.03
N LEU A 91 19.10 -8.01 -9.83
CA LEU A 91 20.31 -8.77 -9.52
C LEU A 91 20.00 -9.80 -8.43
N THR A 92 20.21 -11.08 -8.71
CA THR A 92 20.00 -12.15 -7.71
C THR A 92 21.33 -12.58 -7.09
N PHE A 93 21.61 -12.08 -5.90
CA PHE A 93 22.79 -12.41 -5.09
C PHE A 93 22.73 -13.83 -4.51
N ALA A 94 23.88 -14.45 -4.19
CA ALA A 94 23.94 -15.87 -3.83
C ALA A 94 24.95 -16.24 -2.73
N HIS A 95 25.82 -15.31 -2.34
CA HIS A 95 26.97 -15.49 -1.46
C HIS A 95 26.85 -14.66 -0.17
N GLY A 96 25.64 -14.45 0.35
CA GLY A 96 25.42 -13.74 1.61
C GLY A 96 25.75 -12.24 1.54
N GLU A 97 25.59 -11.62 0.38
CA GLU A 97 26.12 -10.30 0.10
C GLU A 97 25.43 -9.21 0.93
N VAL A 98 26.23 -8.35 1.55
CA VAL A 98 25.78 -7.16 2.27
C VAL A 98 26.30 -5.92 1.55
N LEU A 99 25.39 -5.15 0.95
CA LEU A 99 25.72 -3.90 0.27
C LEU A 99 25.94 -2.80 1.30
N VAL A 100 27.02 -2.04 1.15
CA VAL A 100 27.34 -0.89 2.02
C VAL A 100 27.47 0.41 1.25
N GLY A 101 27.57 0.34 -0.08
CA GLY A 101 27.59 1.49 -0.98
C GLY A 101 27.02 1.11 -2.35
N VAL A 102 26.19 1.99 -2.87
CA VAL A 102 25.63 1.91 -4.23
C VAL A 102 25.73 3.30 -4.83
N ASP A 103 26.32 3.41 -6.02
CA ASP A 103 26.36 4.64 -6.81
C ASP A 103 25.81 4.37 -8.21
N GLY A 104 25.22 5.38 -8.85
CA GLY A 104 24.60 5.26 -10.18
C GLY A 104 23.22 4.57 -10.22
N ALA A 105 22.64 4.21 -9.06
CA ALA A 105 21.25 3.75 -8.92
C ALA A 105 20.73 3.91 -7.49
N VAL A 106 19.41 3.80 -7.34
CA VAL A 106 18.72 3.68 -6.04
C VAL A 106 18.42 2.21 -5.78
N LEU A 107 18.80 1.74 -4.58
CA LEU A 107 18.53 0.39 -4.10
C LEU A 107 17.09 0.27 -3.59
N THR A 108 16.37 -0.78 -4.00
CA THR A 108 15.00 -1.11 -3.58
C THR A 108 14.91 -2.59 -3.21
N SER A 109 14.23 -2.90 -2.09
CA SER A 109 14.07 -4.30 -1.66
C SER A 109 13.09 -5.06 -2.55
N SER A 110 13.19 -6.39 -2.59
CA SER A 110 12.24 -7.26 -3.32
C SER A 110 10.80 -7.22 -2.79
N SER A 111 10.56 -6.57 -1.65
CA SER A 111 9.23 -6.30 -1.11
C SER A 111 8.69 -4.92 -1.51
N GLY A 112 9.49 -4.05 -2.15
CA GLY A 112 9.14 -2.66 -2.39
C GLY A 112 9.25 -1.75 -1.15
N ALA A 113 9.73 -2.28 -0.02
CA ALA A 113 10.04 -1.49 1.18
C ALA A 113 11.45 -0.85 1.09
N GLU A 114 11.64 0.23 1.86
CA GLU A 114 12.88 0.99 2.00
C GLU A 114 14.08 0.08 2.29
N ALA A 115 15.14 0.16 1.47
CA ALA A 115 16.39 -0.56 1.65
C ALA A 115 17.47 0.41 2.13
N ASP A 116 17.65 0.50 3.44
CA ASP A 116 18.75 1.27 4.04
C ASP A 116 20.06 0.48 3.96
N LEU A 117 21.15 1.19 3.68
CA LEU A 117 22.50 0.63 3.75
C LEU A 117 23.00 0.67 5.21
N PRO A 118 23.63 -0.39 5.73
CA PRO A 118 24.01 -1.61 5.03
C PRO A 118 22.82 -2.57 4.77
N TYR A 119 22.70 -3.06 3.54
CA TYR A 119 21.58 -3.87 3.09
C TYR A 119 21.99 -5.34 2.89
N ASN A 120 21.38 -6.25 3.65
CA ASN A 120 21.65 -7.68 3.55
C ASN A 120 20.76 -8.32 2.48
N THR A 121 21.33 -8.61 1.31
CA THR A 121 20.59 -9.09 0.14
C THR A 121 19.99 -10.48 0.34
N THR A 122 20.65 -11.39 1.04
CA THR A 122 20.15 -12.77 1.21
C THR A 122 19.13 -12.89 2.33
N ALA A 123 19.26 -12.12 3.41
CA ALA A 123 18.29 -12.11 4.51
C ALA A 123 17.05 -11.27 4.18
N ALA A 124 17.22 -10.11 3.53
CA ALA A 124 16.11 -9.21 3.21
C ALA A 124 15.29 -9.69 2.02
N ASP A 125 15.92 -10.30 1.01
CA ASP A 125 15.21 -10.74 -0.20
C ASP A 125 14.85 -12.23 -0.22
N ALA A 126 15.30 -13.02 0.77
CA ALA A 126 15.02 -14.46 0.87
C ALA A 126 15.28 -15.25 -0.44
N GLY A 127 16.32 -14.85 -1.20
CA GLY A 127 16.67 -15.42 -2.50
C GLY A 127 15.94 -14.81 -3.71
N ARG A 128 15.18 -13.73 -3.53
CA ARG A 128 14.59 -12.94 -4.64
C ARG A 128 15.60 -11.95 -5.22
N PRO A 129 15.36 -11.42 -6.43
CA PRO A 129 16.23 -10.40 -7.02
C PRO A 129 16.17 -9.08 -6.25
N THR A 130 17.34 -8.49 -6.00
CA THR A 130 17.51 -7.13 -5.49
C THR A 130 17.39 -6.15 -6.66
N SER A 131 16.66 -5.04 -6.46
CA SER A 131 16.31 -4.10 -7.53
C SER A 131 17.08 -2.79 -7.44
N PHE A 132 17.61 -2.34 -8.58
CA PHE A 132 18.38 -1.10 -8.74
C PHE A 132 17.75 -0.23 -9.83
N THR A 133 17.22 0.93 -9.44
CA THR A 133 16.55 1.86 -10.36
C THR A 133 17.48 3.03 -10.73
N GLY A 134 17.47 3.44 -11.99
CA GLY A 134 18.43 4.42 -12.49
C GLY A 134 18.41 5.78 -11.79
N TYR A 135 19.58 6.23 -11.34
CA TYR A 135 19.81 7.57 -10.79
C TYR A 135 21.26 8.00 -11.00
N PRO A 136 21.54 9.24 -11.47
CA PRO A 136 20.60 10.31 -11.81
C PRO A 136 19.93 10.12 -13.18
N GLN A 137 20.40 9.15 -13.97
CA GLN A 137 19.91 8.86 -15.32
C GLN A 137 18.85 7.76 -15.27
N THR A 138 17.58 8.17 -15.23
CA THR A 138 16.42 7.27 -15.18
C THR A 138 16.12 6.64 -16.55
N ASP A 139 16.47 7.32 -17.64
CA ASP A 139 16.15 6.92 -19.01
C ASP A 139 17.42 6.73 -19.84
N LEU A 140 17.47 5.67 -20.65
CA LEU A 140 18.52 5.41 -21.64
C LEU A 140 17.96 5.60 -23.04
N LEU A 141 18.47 6.61 -23.75
CA LEU A 141 18.08 6.91 -25.13
C LEU A 141 18.55 5.80 -26.09
N THR A 142 18.12 5.88 -27.35
CA THR A 142 18.55 4.93 -28.39
C THR A 142 19.89 5.35 -29.01
N PRO A 143 20.74 4.39 -29.43
CA PRO A 143 21.97 4.70 -30.16
C PRO A 143 21.68 5.45 -31.48
N ILE A 144 20.50 5.23 -32.07
CA ILE A 144 20.03 5.93 -33.28
C ILE A 144 19.85 7.43 -33.00
N ALA A 145 19.16 7.78 -31.91
CA ALA A 145 18.87 9.18 -31.57
C ALA A 145 20.10 9.95 -31.05
N THR A 146 21.11 9.23 -30.56
CA THR A 146 22.28 9.83 -29.90
C THR A 146 23.58 9.70 -30.67
N ALA A 147 23.55 9.14 -31.89
CA ALA A 147 24.73 8.78 -32.66
C ALA A 147 25.72 7.87 -31.89
N GLY A 148 25.18 6.99 -31.03
CA GLY A 148 25.96 6.05 -30.22
C GLY A 148 26.66 6.66 -29.00
N ASP A 149 26.24 7.84 -28.54
CA ASP A 149 26.79 8.47 -27.32
C ASP A 149 26.51 7.63 -26.07
N LEU A 150 27.53 6.90 -25.60
CA LEU A 150 27.46 6.01 -24.44
C LEU A 150 26.95 6.70 -23.18
N THR A 151 27.23 7.99 -23.00
CA THR A 151 26.77 8.74 -21.81
C THR A 151 25.25 8.90 -21.75
N LYS A 152 24.55 8.69 -22.87
CA LYS A 152 23.08 8.82 -22.96
C LYS A 152 22.37 7.49 -23.14
N ILE A 153 23.09 6.44 -23.50
CA ILE A 153 22.52 5.11 -23.80
C ILE A 153 22.97 4.04 -22.80
N GLN A 154 23.90 4.35 -21.90
CA GLN A 154 24.40 3.44 -20.87
C GLN A 154 24.27 4.07 -19.48
N ALA A 155 23.89 3.25 -18.50
CA ALA A 155 24.07 3.55 -17.09
C ALA A 155 25.00 2.52 -16.43
N THR A 156 25.74 2.97 -15.41
CA THR A 156 26.64 2.14 -14.61
C THR A 156 26.25 2.26 -13.14
N VAL A 157 26.15 1.12 -12.47
CA VAL A 157 25.86 0.99 -11.05
C VAL A 157 27.08 0.41 -10.36
N ASP A 158 27.73 1.20 -9.50
CA ASP A 158 28.89 0.77 -8.74
C ASP A 158 28.46 0.23 -7.37
N LEU A 159 28.94 -0.96 -7.05
CA LEU A 159 28.55 -1.72 -5.87
C LEU A 159 29.76 -1.97 -4.98
N VAL A 160 29.61 -1.61 -3.71
CA VAL A 160 30.60 -1.89 -2.65
C VAL A 160 29.89 -2.64 -1.53
N GLY A 161 30.48 -3.76 -1.10
CA GLY A 161 29.85 -4.61 -0.11
C GLY A 161 30.78 -5.64 0.51
N THR A 162 30.20 -6.52 1.31
CA THR A 162 30.83 -7.73 1.84
C THR A 162 30.15 -8.96 1.23
N LEU A 163 30.90 -10.00 0.90
CA LEU A 163 30.39 -11.30 0.46
C LEU A 163 31.08 -12.43 1.22
N PHE A 164 30.46 -13.62 1.19
CA PHE A 164 30.93 -14.84 1.82
C PHE A 164 31.09 -15.94 0.77
N ALA A 165 32.33 -16.28 0.44
CA ALA A 165 32.63 -17.25 -0.60
C ALA A 165 33.98 -17.93 -0.35
N GLY A 166 34.17 -19.11 -0.94
CA GLY A 166 35.44 -19.83 -0.89
C GLY A 166 36.63 -19.04 -1.46
N PRO A 167 37.87 -19.43 -1.12
CA PRO A 167 39.09 -18.74 -1.51
C PRO A 167 39.32 -18.76 -3.02
N ASP A 168 40.26 -17.94 -3.51
CA ASP A 168 40.65 -17.95 -4.92
C ASP A 168 41.09 -19.37 -5.35
N PRO A 169 40.77 -19.80 -6.58
CA PRO A 169 40.35 -19.01 -7.75
C PRO A 169 38.83 -18.87 -7.95
N PHE A 170 38.00 -19.16 -6.94
CA PHE A 170 36.54 -19.07 -7.08
C PHE A 170 36.07 -17.62 -7.28
N GLU A 171 35.27 -17.35 -8.32
CA GLU A 171 34.75 -16.00 -8.62
C GLU A 171 33.25 -15.93 -8.27
N PRO A 172 32.87 -15.33 -7.13
CA PRO A 172 31.48 -15.29 -6.69
C PRO A 172 30.67 -14.30 -7.53
N LEU A 173 29.86 -14.83 -8.44
CA LEU A 173 28.95 -14.05 -9.28
C LEU A 173 27.50 -14.15 -8.79
N PRO A 174 26.65 -13.16 -9.08
CA PRO A 174 25.20 -13.30 -8.97
C PRO A 174 24.70 -14.50 -9.78
N THR A 175 23.52 -15.02 -9.43
CA THR A 175 22.89 -16.16 -10.12
C THR A 175 22.06 -15.75 -11.31
N ALA A 176 21.51 -14.54 -11.32
CA ALA A 176 20.67 -14.04 -12.40
C ALA A 176 20.78 -12.53 -12.58
N LEU A 177 20.59 -12.11 -13.84
CA LEU A 177 20.40 -10.73 -14.27
C LEU A 177 19.10 -10.66 -15.06
N SER A 178 18.27 -9.66 -14.77
CA SER A 178 17.09 -9.37 -15.59
C SER A 178 16.71 -7.89 -15.50
N LEU A 179 15.84 -7.47 -16.41
CA LEU A 179 15.27 -6.13 -16.43
C LEU A 179 13.86 -6.20 -15.81
N ALA A 180 13.51 -5.26 -14.92
CA ALA A 180 12.16 -5.17 -14.34
C ALA A 180 11.16 -4.50 -15.31
N ASP A 181 11.16 -4.93 -16.57
CA ASP A 181 10.24 -4.48 -17.61
C ASP A 181 9.68 -5.71 -18.35
N PRO A 182 8.36 -5.97 -18.27
CA PRO A 182 7.74 -7.14 -18.89
C PRO A 182 7.77 -7.12 -20.42
N SER A 183 8.05 -5.96 -21.02
CA SER A 183 8.18 -5.81 -22.48
C SER A 183 9.44 -6.50 -23.01
N TYR A 184 10.43 -6.75 -22.15
CA TYR A 184 11.70 -7.36 -22.50
C TYR A 184 11.81 -8.78 -21.92
N ALA A 185 12.19 -9.73 -22.77
CA ALA A 185 12.54 -11.08 -22.35
C ALA A 185 14.08 -11.19 -22.24
N CYS A 186 14.56 -11.49 -21.04
CA CYS A 186 15.98 -11.72 -20.78
C CYS A 186 16.24 -13.25 -20.73
N PRO A 187 17.06 -13.81 -21.62
CA PRO A 187 17.50 -15.21 -21.51
C PRO A 187 18.39 -15.41 -20.27
N PRO A 188 18.60 -16.66 -19.82
CA PRO A 188 19.54 -16.96 -18.75
C PRO A 188 20.91 -16.33 -19.00
N ALA A 189 21.47 -15.68 -17.99
CA ALA A 189 22.73 -14.97 -18.12
C ALA A 189 23.91 -15.93 -18.33
N VAL A 190 24.85 -15.51 -19.17
CA VAL A 190 26.07 -16.27 -19.49
C VAL A 190 27.22 -15.73 -18.63
N ASN A 191 27.97 -16.63 -18.01
CA ASN A 191 29.14 -16.30 -17.22
C ASN A 191 30.43 -16.51 -18.03
N VAL A 192 31.30 -15.49 -18.03
CA VAL A 192 32.64 -15.55 -18.63
C VAL A 192 33.60 -14.93 -17.63
N SER A 193 34.38 -15.77 -16.94
CA SER A 193 35.27 -15.37 -15.83
C SER A 193 34.52 -14.51 -14.79
N ARG A 194 34.90 -13.24 -14.61
CA ARG A 194 34.36 -12.31 -13.62
C ARG A 194 33.11 -11.57 -14.08
N THR A 195 32.60 -11.90 -15.26
CA THR A 195 31.52 -11.18 -15.89
C THR A 195 30.32 -12.08 -16.10
N LEU A 196 29.15 -11.59 -15.72
CA LEU A 196 27.85 -12.18 -15.99
C LEU A 196 27.09 -11.23 -16.92
N SER A 197 26.54 -11.71 -18.03
CA SER A 197 25.82 -10.85 -18.98
C SER A 197 24.59 -11.52 -19.57
N THR A 198 23.59 -10.72 -19.94
CA THR A 198 22.41 -11.17 -20.69
C THR A 198 21.92 -10.06 -21.62
N CYS A 199 21.38 -10.45 -22.77
CA CYS A 199 20.80 -9.53 -23.74
C CYS A 199 19.27 -9.64 -23.71
N CYS A 200 18.61 -8.64 -23.14
CA CYS A 200 17.16 -8.58 -23.05
C CYS A 200 16.58 -8.02 -24.35
N VAL A 201 15.71 -8.79 -25.02
CA VAL A 201 15.11 -8.42 -26.31
C VAL A 201 13.62 -8.15 -26.18
N LEU A 202 13.11 -7.22 -26.98
CA LEU A 202 11.68 -6.86 -26.98
C LEU A 202 10.82 -8.07 -27.37
N THR A 203 9.75 -8.31 -26.65
CA THR A 203 8.82 -9.42 -26.94
C THR A 203 7.91 -9.09 -28.12
N ALA A 204 7.74 -10.04 -29.05
CA ALA A 204 7.09 -9.83 -30.35
C ALA A 204 5.62 -9.34 -30.30
N GLY A 205 4.95 -9.38 -29.13
CA GLY A 205 3.60 -8.85 -28.94
C GLY A 205 3.50 -7.32 -28.77
N THR A 206 4.62 -6.62 -28.64
CA THR A 206 4.67 -5.16 -28.41
C THR A 206 5.30 -4.37 -29.58
N ALA A 207 5.58 -5.06 -30.68
CA ALA A 207 6.27 -4.51 -31.87
C ALA A 207 5.31 -3.85 -32.90
N GLY A 208 4.02 -3.72 -32.59
CA GLY A 208 3.01 -3.23 -33.53
C GLY A 208 2.08 -2.18 -32.92
N ASN A 209 2.57 -0.95 -32.79
CA ASN A 209 1.83 0.31 -32.99
C ASN A 209 2.73 1.49 -32.60
N ASP A 210 3.52 1.97 -33.56
CA ASP A 210 4.30 3.20 -33.39
C ASP A 210 3.38 4.41 -33.54
N SER A 211 2.87 4.86 -32.41
CA SER A 211 2.62 6.27 -32.12
C SER A 211 3.30 6.54 -30.79
N ALA A 212 4.00 7.67 -30.65
CA ALA A 212 4.67 8.08 -29.40
C ALA A 212 3.73 8.24 -28.18
N LEU A 213 2.44 7.96 -28.37
CA LEU A 213 1.34 7.95 -27.40
C LEU A 213 0.96 6.53 -26.91
N ASP A 214 1.41 5.46 -27.58
CA ASP A 214 1.19 4.05 -27.19
C ASP A 214 2.52 3.42 -26.69
N ASP A 215 3.28 4.16 -25.89
CA ASP A 215 4.41 3.58 -25.15
C ASP A 215 3.86 2.83 -23.93
N PRO A 216 3.92 1.48 -23.87
CA PRO A 216 3.41 0.73 -22.72
C PRO A 216 4.07 1.17 -21.40
N ALA A 217 5.26 1.77 -21.45
CA ALA A 217 5.95 2.34 -20.30
C ALA A 217 5.28 3.59 -19.69
N LEU A 218 4.42 4.30 -20.43
CA LEU A 218 3.70 5.50 -19.96
C LEU A 218 2.24 5.22 -19.57
N THR A 219 1.83 3.95 -19.56
CA THR A 219 0.47 3.56 -19.22
C THR A 219 0.16 3.86 -17.75
N ARG A 220 -0.98 4.49 -17.49
CA ARG A 220 -1.48 4.70 -16.12
C ARG A 220 -1.74 3.37 -15.44
N ARG A 221 -1.40 3.30 -14.15
CA ARG A 221 -1.54 2.09 -13.34
C ARG A 221 -2.66 2.25 -12.33
N THR A 222 -3.28 1.13 -11.98
CA THR A 222 -4.33 1.04 -10.96
C THR A 222 -3.80 0.34 -9.72
N GLY A 223 -4.26 0.76 -8.55
CA GLY A 223 -4.06 0.05 -7.28
C GLY A 223 -5.15 0.45 -6.30
N ASP A 224 -4.99 0.17 -5.02
CA ASP A 224 -5.99 0.56 -4.02
C ASP A 224 -6.02 2.08 -3.81
N LEU A 225 -4.84 2.70 -3.71
CA LEU A 225 -4.67 4.15 -3.80
C LEU A 225 -3.66 4.48 -4.90
N VAL A 226 -3.91 5.55 -5.64
CA VAL A 226 -2.98 6.06 -6.65
C VAL A 226 -2.62 7.50 -6.29
N ILE A 227 -1.33 7.74 -6.05
CA ILE A 227 -0.78 9.07 -5.85
C ILE A 227 -0.27 9.56 -7.20
N THR A 228 -0.85 10.64 -7.71
CA THR A 228 -0.42 11.29 -8.94
C THR A 228 0.31 12.58 -8.60
N TYR A 229 1.51 12.75 -9.15
CA TYR A 229 2.36 13.92 -9.01
C TYR A 229 2.46 14.65 -10.35
N ASP A 230 1.71 15.73 -10.50
CA ASP A 230 1.63 16.50 -11.74
C ASP A 230 2.42 17.81 -11.61
N VAL A 231 3.44 18.02 -12.44
CA VAL A 231 4.09 19.33 -12.55
C VAL A 231 3.28 20.19 -13.52
N VAL A 232 2.58 21.19 -12.99
CA VAL A 232 1.67 22.04 -13.75
C VAL A 232 2.32 23.33 -14.24
N GLN A 233 3.38 23.79 -13.57
CA GLN A 233 4.18 24.94 -13.98
C GLN A 233 5.65 24.68 -13.65
N ALA A 234 6.57 25.09 -14.51
CA ALA A 234 8.00 24.96 -14.27
C ALA A 234 8.73 26.26 -14.63
N HIS A 235 9.54 26.73 -13.69
CA HIS A 235 10.50 27.81 -13.85
C HIS A 235 11.92 27.22 -13.77
N GLU A 236 12.93 28.09 -13.81
CA GLU A 236 14.33 27.66 -13.75
C GLU A 236 14.63 26.94 -12.41
N THR A 237 14.41 27.64 -11.31
CA THR A 237 14.73 27.19 -9.95
C THR A 237 13.54 26.61 -9.19
N THR A 238 12.31 26.80 -9.67
CA THR A 238 11.09 26.37 -8.98
C THR A 238 10.12 25.67 -9.92
N TYR A 239 9.23 24.86 -9.36
CA TYR A 239 8.08 24.32 -10.09
C TYR A 239 6.88 24.17 -9.16
N LEU A 240 5.70 24.10 -9.76
CA LEU A 240 4.44 23.94 -9.07
C LEU A 240 3.92 22.52 -9.32
N ALA A 241 3.79 21.74 -8.25
CA ALA A 241 3.27 20.38 -8.29
C ALA A 241 1.85 20.33 -7.74
N LEU A 242 0.94 19.68 -8.47
CA LEU A 242 -0.37 19.24 -7.98
C LEU A 242 -0.26 17.76 -7.63
N VAL A 243 -0.52 17.43 -6.38
CA VAL A 243 -0.52 16.06 -5.88
C VAL A 243 -1.97 15.63 -5.64
N THR A 244 -2.36 14.52 -6.23
CA THR A 244 -3.70 13.93 -6.09
C THR A 244 -3.59 12.53 -5.54
N ILE A 245 -4.38 12.22 -4.50
CA ILE A 245 -4.56 10.88 -3.94
C ILE A 245 -5.94 10.41 -4.41
N ASP A 246 -6.01 9.41 -5.28
CA ASP A 246 -7.25 8.77 -5.72
C ASP A 246 -7.42 7.42 -5.01
N ASN A 247 -8.62 7.14 -4.54
CA ASN A 247 -9.00 5.89 -3.88
C ASN A 247 -9.84 5.03 -4.82
N ASP A 248 -9.21 3.98 -5.31
CA ASP A 248 -9.77 2.97 -6.19
C ASP A 248 -10.18 1.69 -5.46
N ALA A 249 -9.83 1.56 -4.17
CA ALA A 249 -10.23 0.43 -3.35
C ALA A 249 -11.76 0.39 -3.18
N PRO A 250 -12.45 -0.69 -3.60
CA PRO A 250 -13.92 -0.73 -3.63
C PRO A 250 -14.61 -0.48 -2.28
N LEU A 251 -13.96 -0.94 -1.20
CA LEU A 251 -14.39 -0.75 0.18
C LEU A 251 -13.32 -0.02 1.02
N GLY A 252 -12.25 0.48 0.40
CA GLY A 252 -11.17 1.13 1.13
C GLY A 252 -11.61 2.48 1.65
N ARG A 253 -11.37 2.73 2.93
CA ARG A 253 -11.56 4.02 3.57
C ARG A 253 -10.24 4.45 4.18
N LEU A 254 -9.84 5.69 3.93
CA LEU A 254 -8.68 6.31 4.53
C LEU A 254 -9.11 7.57 5.28
N ASP A 255 -8.97 7.57 6.60
CA ASP A 255 -9.23 8.74 7.45
C ASP A 255 -7.93 9.34 7.96
N GLY A 256 -7.82 10.68 7.88
CA GLY A 256 -6.67 11.43 8.34
C GLY A 256 -5.39 11.02 7.64
N TRP A 257 -5.40 10.97 6.30
CA TRP A 257 -4.21 10.63 5.54
C TRP A 257 -3.02 11.52 5.95
N GLN A 258 -1.87 10.86 6.10
CA GLN A 258 -0.56 11.44 6.27
C GLN A 258 0.31 10.89 5.14
N LEU A 259 0.69 11.77 4.24
CA LEU A 259 1.51 11.44 3.08
C LEU A 259 2.95 11.89 3.34
N SER A 260 3.90 11.02 3.07
CA SER A 260 5.32 11.35 3.09
C SER A 260 6.02 10.80 1.85
N TRP A 261 7.17 11.36 1.53
CA TRP A 261 8.02 10.99 0.40
C TRP A 261 9.45 11.41 0.71
N GLN A 262 10.41 11.05 -0.14
CA GLN A 262 11.80 11.47 -0.02
C GLN A 262 12.24 12.36 -1.17
N TRP A 263 12.89 13.48 -0.85
CA TRP A 263 13.59 14.31 -1.82
C TRP A 263 14.94 13.69 -2.17
N MET A 264 15.16 13.42 -3.46
CA MET A 264 16.37 12.75 -3.93
C MET A 264 17.45 13.73 -4.36
N ARG A 265 17.08 14.99 -4.66
CA ARG A 265 17.98 16.02 -5.23
C ARG A 265 18.04 17.27 -4.35
N GLY A 266 17.69 17.16 -3.07
CA GLY A 266 17.79 18.24 -2.09
C GLY A 266 16.73 19.35 -2.25
N GLU A 267 15.65 19.05 -2.96
CA GLU A 267 14.49 19.94 -3.11
C GLU A 267 13.86 20.27 -1.75
N PHE A 268 13.09 21.35 -1.71
CA PHE A 268 12.37 21.76 -0.50
C PHE A 268 11.05 22.47 -0.82
N ILE A 269 10.12 22.44 0.13
CA ILE A 269 8.76 22.96 -0.03
C ILE A 269 8.73 24.43 0.41
N SER A 270 8.50 25.33 -0.55
CA SER A 270 8.35 26.75 -0.24
C SER A 270 6.94 27.08 0.25
N SER A 271 5.91 26.66 -0.46
CA SER A 271 4.51 26.98 -0.12
C SER A 271 3.57 25.84 -0.49
N MET A 272 2.42 25.74 0.19
CA MET A 272 1.41 24.70 -0.03
C MET A 272 0.00 25.27 0.05
N ARG A 273 -0.91 24.66 -0.71
CA ARG A 273 -2.36 24.89 -0.66
C ARG A 273 -3.10 23.56 -0.68
N GLY A 274 -4.20 23.45 0.07
CA GLY A 274 -5.01 22.23 0.21
C GLY A 274 -4.49 21.26 1.28
N ALA A 275 -3.21 21.32 1.62
CA ALA A 275 -2.58 20.51 2.66
C ALA A 275 -1.49 21.31 3.38
N TYR A 276 -0.98 20.78 4.49
CA TYR A 276 0.04 21.43 5.30
C TYR A 276 1.05 20.41 5.86
N PRO A 277 2.33 20.79 6.05
CA PRO A 277 3.28 19.92 6.75
C PRO A 277 2.86 19.67 8.20
N LEU A 278 3.12 18.47 8.70
CA LEU A 278 2.92 18.11 10.11
C LEU A 278 3.82 18.96 11.03
N GLU A 279 5.04 19.23 10.58
CA GLU A 279 6.02 20.07 11.26
C GLU A 279 6.59 21.09 10.28
N VAL A 280 6.70 22.34 10.74
CA VAL A 280 7.27 23.46 9.98
C VAL A 280 8.57 23.87 10.65
N ASP A 281 9.68 23.37 10.11
CA ASP A 281 11.03 23.73 10.53
C ASP A 281 11.86 24.16 9.30
N THR A 282 12.38 25.39 9.36
CA THR A 282 13.18 26.00 8.29
C THR A 282 14.66 26.05 8.63
N ALA A 283 15.06 25.72 9.87
CA ALA A 283 16.44 25.72 10.30
C ALA A 283 17.33 24.80 9.44
N PRO A 284 16.90 23.59 9.03
CA PRO A 284 17.70 22.71 8.16
C PRO A 284 18.06 23.35 6.81
N CYS A 285 17.14 24.08 6.16
CA CYS A 285 17.50 24.77 4.91
C CYS A 285 18.42 25.96 5.18
N LEU A 286 18.09 26.78 6.19
CA LEU A 286 18.78 28.05 6.45
C LEU A 286 20.28 27.84 6.67
N TYR A 287 20.64 26.79 7.41
CA TYR A 287 22.04 26.43 7.68
C TYR A 287 22.59 25.34 6.74
N GLY A 288 21.74 24.77 5.89
CA GLY A 288 22.04 23.69 4.96
C GLY A 288 22.53 24.16 3.58
N PRO A 289 22.63 23.23 2.61
CA PRO A 289 23.03 23.57 1.24
C PRO A 289 22.05 24.52 0.56
N GLN A 290 20.76 24.47 0.91
CA GLN A 290 19.71 25.35 0.38
C GLN A 290 20.00 26.82 0.70
N GLY A 291 20.25 27.15 1.97
CA GLY A 291 20.57 28.52 2.42
C GLY A 291 21.90 29.06 1.88
N ARG A 292 22.86 28.18 1.61
CA ARG A 292 24.13 28.57 0.95
C ARG A 292 23.94 28.93 -0.51
N HIS A 293 23.01 28.26 -1.19
CA HIS A 293 22.72 28.49 -2.60
C HIS A 293 21.77 29.68 -2.81
N TYR A 294 20.61 29.68 -2.13
CA TYR A 294 19.57 30.69 -2.24
C TYR A 294 19.76 31.83 -1.22
N LYS A 295 20.82 32.63 -1.40
CA LYS A 295 21.19 33.69 -0.44
C LYS A 295 20.14 34.80 -0.26
N ASP A 296 19.39 35.08 -1.32
CA ASP A 296 18.40 36.16 -1.35
C ASP A 296 16.98 35.68 -0.98
N LEU A 297 16.81 34.38 -0.70
CA LEU A 297 15.51 33.81 -0.35
C LEU A 297 15.19 34.03 1.14
N ASP A 298 13.98 34.50 1.40
CA ASP A 298 13.46 34.63 2.75
C ASP A 298 12.99 33.27 3.29
N PHE A 299 13.91 32.53 3.92
CA PHE A 299 13.64 31.21 4.51
C PHE A 299 12.60 31.22 5.63
N SER A 300 12.22 32.39 6.18
CA SER A 300 11.12 32.45 7.15
C SER A 300 9.75 32.11 6.55
N LYS A 301 9.62 32.17 5.21
CA LYS A 301 8.40 31.86 4.46
C LYS A 301 8.39 30.45 3.87
N VAL A 302 9.47 29.70 4.02
CA VAL A 302 9.58 28.32 3.55
C VAL A 302 8.81 27.40 4.49
N LEU A 303 8.12 26.40 3.96
CA LEU A 303 7.27 25.52 4.75
C LEU A 303 7.99 24.29 5.28
N SER A 304 8.81 23.62 4.46
CA SER A 304 9.51 22.43 4.92
C SER A 304 10.80 22.18 4.16
N CYS A 305 11.83 21.89 4.94
CA CYS A 305 13.19 21.56 4.53
C CYS A 305 13.57 20.13 4.88
N ASP A 306 12.63 19.38 5.44
CA ASP A 306 12.83 17.99 5.78
C ASP A 306 13.06 17.19 4.49
N PRO A 307 14.14 16.37 4.39
CA PRO A 307 14.30 15.44 3.28
C PRO A 307 13.14 14.44 3.14
N ARG A 308 12.39 14.20 4.22
CA ARG A 308 11.23 13.31 4.26
C ARG A 308 10.02 13.99 4.94
N PRO A 309 9.41 15.00 4.31
CA PRO A 309 8.31 15.74 4.92
C PRO A 309 7.09 14.83 5.12
N VAL A 310 6.33 15.08 6.18
CA VAL A 310 5.00 14.48 6.39
C VAL A 310 3.95 15.57 6.20
N VAL A 311 3.00 15.32 5.31
CA VAL A 311 1.94 16.26 4.93
C VAL A 311 0.59 15.68 5.31
N LEU A 312 -0.31 16.55 5.76
CA LEU A 312 -1.68 16.23 6.12
C LEU A 312 -2.66 17.21 5.47
N ASP A 313 -3.88 16.73 5.25
CA ASP A 313 -4.98 17.54 4.70
C ASP A 313 -5.42 18.64 5.65
N LEU A 314 -5.98 19.71 5.10
CA LEU A 314 -6.55 20.78 5.90
C LEU A 314 -7.95 20.43 6.44
N PRO A 315 -8.37 21.04 7.56
CA PRO A 315 -9.73 20.90 8.05
C PRO A 315 -10.76 21.62 7.16
N PRO A 316 -12.04 21.20 7.18
CA PRO A 316 -13.11 21.87 6.42
C PRO A 316 -13.23 23.37 6.70
N SER A 317 -12.87 23.83 7.90
CA SER A 317 -12.86 25.25 8.27
C SER A 317 -11.86 26.09 7.49
N ARG A 318 -10.88 25.47 6.83
CA ARG A 318 -9.83 26.12 6.02
C ARG A 318 -10.00 25.91 4.52
N ALA A 319 -11.07 25.24 4.07
CA ALA A 319 -11.29 24.95 2.65
C ALA A 319 -11.31 26.22 1.77
N ASN A 320 -11.93 27.31 2.25
CA ASN A 320 -12.05 28.58 1.52
C ASN A 320 -10.98 29.62 1.91
N ASP A 321 -9.91 29.21 2.61
CA ASP A 321 -8.82 30.10 2.97
C ASP A 321 -8.03 30.51 1.72
N ALA A 322 -7.86 31.82 1.48
CA ALA A 322 -7.20 32.32 0.27
C ALA A 322 -5.70 32.02 0.21
N ALA A 323 -5.05 31.82 1.37
CA ALA A 323 -3.62 31.58 1.48
C ALA A 323 -3.28 30.09 1.40
N ILE A 324 -3.97 29.26 2.17
CA ILE A 324 -3.65 27.82 2.32
C ILE A 324 -4.75 26.89 1.79
N GLY A 325 -5.96 27.36 1.53
CA GLY A 325 -7.06 26.58 0.98
C GLY A 325 -7.23 26.75 -0.52
N GLY A 326 -8.48 26.64 -0.99
CA GLY A 326 -8.86 26.94 -2.37
C GLY A 326 -8.41 25.90 -3.40
N ILE A 327 -8.24 24.64 -2.98
CA ILE A 327 -7.93 23.52 -3.87
C ILE A 327 -9.17 22.63 -3.99
N ASP A 328 -9.55 22.27 -5.22
CA ASP A 328 -10.65 21.32 -5.44
C ASP A 328 -10.31 19.97 -4.79
N ARG A 329 -11.31 19.30 -4.22
CA ARG A 329 -11.19 17.99 -3.54
C ARG A 329 -10.34 17.96 -2.27
N CYS A 330 -9.78 19.09 -1.83
CA CYS A 330 -9.49 19.33 -0.41
C CYS A 330 -10.82 19.73 0.29
N CYS A 331 -10.95 20.02 1.58
CA CYS A 331 -10.05 19.96 2.71
C CYS A 331 -10.91 19.26 3.77
N ARG A 332 -10.68 17.96 4.00
CA ARG A 332 -11.64 17.05 4.64
C ARG A 332 -11.02 16.30 5.81
N ASN A 333 -10.09 16.93 6.53
CA ASN A 333 -9.33 16.28 7.62
C ASN A 333 -8.66 14.97 7.16
N GLY A 334 -8.39 14.83 5.87
CA GLY A 334 -7.73 13.67 5.29
C GLY A 334 -8.63 12.46 5.09
N THR A 335 -9.95 12.65 5.03
CA THR A 335 -10.88 11.57 4.69
C THR A 335 -11.00 11.37 3.18
N VAL A 336 -10.62 10.18 2.71
CA VAL A 336 -10.79 9.68 1.34
C VAL A 336 -11.67 8.44 1.37
N LEU A 337 -12.84 8.52 0.72
CA LEU A 337 -13.87 7.48 0.74
C LEU A 337 -13.81 6.62 -0.54
N PRO A 338 -14.40 5.42 -0.58
CA PRO A 338 -14.45 4.65 -1.81
C PRO A 338 -15.37 5.33 -2.85
N LYS A 339 -15.14 5.07 -4.14
CA LYS A 339 -15.94 5.65 -5.25
C LYS A 339 -17.45 5.38 -5.15
N SER A 340 -17.86 4.31 -4.48
CA SER A 340 -19.25 3.97 -4.14
C SER A 340 -19.94 4.96 -3.19
N MET A 341 -19.16 5.68 -2.37
CA MET A 341 -19.66 6.78 -1.54
C MET A 341 -19.86 8.05 -2.37
N GLY A 342 -18.93 8.32 -3.30
CA GLY A 342 -19.04 9.34 -4.34
C GLY A 342 -17.68 9.68 -4.94
N VAL A 343 -17.61 9.90 -6.25
CA VAL A 343 -16.35 10.16 -6.98
C VAL A 343 -15.62 11.40 -6.46
N ALA A 344 -16.34 12.48 -6.15
CA ALA A 344 -15.71 13.68 -5.59
C ALA A 344 -15.11 13.43 -4.19
N GLN A 345 -15.66 12.46 -3.45
CA GLN A 345 -15.19 12.13 -2.11
C GLN A 345 -14.04 11.11 -2.10
N SER A 346 -13.78 10.46 -3.24
CA SER A 346 -12.71 9.46 -3.40
C SER A 346 -11.35 10.04 -3.74
N MET A 347 -11.24 11.37 -3.85
CA MET A 347 -9.99 12.02 -4.21
C MET A 347 -9.64 13.12 -3.22
N SER A 348 -8.37 13.23 -2.85
CA SER A 348 -7.84 14.38 -2.12
C SER A 348 -6.73 15.02 -2.93
N ALA A 349 -6.65 16.34 -2.95
CA ALA A 349 -5.61 17.02 -3.73
C ALA A 349 -5.03 18.21 -2.96
N PHE A 350 -3.76 18.48 -3.21
CA PHE A 350 -3.06 19.65 -2.71
C PHE A 350 -2.00 20.10 -3.72
N ARG A 351 -1.63 21.37 -3.65
CA ARG A 351 -0.63 21.96 -4.53
C ARG A 351 0.54 22.44 -3.69
N MET A 352 1.75 22.27 -4.21
CA MET A 352 2.96 22.78 -3.56
C MET A 352 3.91 23.42 -4.56
N GLU A 353 4.56 24.49 -4.11
CA GLU A 353 5.66 25.13 -4.81
C GLU A 353 6.97 24.60 -4.26
N VAL A 354 7.78 24.03 -5.15
CA VAL A 354 9.01 23.32 -4.82
C VAL A 354 10.20 24.06 -5.41
N TYR A 355 11.23 24.27 -4.59
CA TYR A 355 12.51 24.79 -5.03
C TYR A 355 13.46 23.63 -5.35
N LYS A 356 14.19 23.79 -6.45
CA LYS A 356 15.15 22.83 -6.99
C LYS A 356 16.54 23.15 -6.46
N MET A 357 17.49 22.21 -6.59
CA MET A 357 18.89 22.45 -6.26
C MET A 357 19.80 22.15 -7.47
N PRO A 358 20.99 22.76 -7.56
CA PRO A 358 21.99 22.37 -8.54
C PRO A 358 22.33 20.87 -8.45
N PRO A 359 22.59 20.19 -9.58
CA PRO A 359 22.75 20.75 -10.93
C PRO A 359 21.43 20.96 -11.70
N ASP A 360 20.30 20.60 -11.13
CA ASP A 360 19.02 20.44 -11.84
C ASP A 360 18.25 21.75 -12.05
N LEU A 361 18.89 22.92 -12.11
CA LEU A 361 18.21 24.22 -12.23
C LEU A 361 17.62 24.53 -13.63
N ASN A 362 17.56 23.56 -14.55
CA ASN A 362 16.96 23.77 -15.86
C ASN A 362 15.45 23.53 -15.83
N ARG A 363 14.64 24.39 -16.46
CA ARG A 363 13.17 24.28 -16.52
C ARG A 363 12.63 22.92 -16.98
N THR A 364 13.41 22.18 -17.77
CA THR A 364 13.06 20.85 -18.28
C THR A 364 13.59 19.70 -17.41
N SER A 365 14.49 19.96 -16.46
CA SER A 365 14.98 18.97 -15.51
C SER A 365 13.95 18.84 -14.39
N LEU A 366 13.00 17.93 -14.58
CA LEU A 366 11.90 17.65 -13.66
C LEU A 366 12.01 16.20 -13.21
N HIS A 367 12.02 16.01 -11.89
CA HIS A 367 12.11 14.70 -11.27
C HIS A 367 11.05 14.60 -10.17
N PRO A 368 10.39 13.43 -10.02
CA PRO A 368 9.47 13.23 -8.92
C PRO A 368 10.28 12.98 -7.63
N PRO A 369 9.70 13.26 -6.45
CA PRO A 369 10.22 12.67 -5.22
C PRO A 369 10.08 11.14 -5.28
N ALA A 370 10.84 10.41 -4.47
CA ALA A 370 10.82 8.96 -4.42
C ALA A 370 10.20 8.45 -3.10
N ARG A 371 10.06 7.13 -2.95
CA ARG A 371 9.70 6.48 -1.67
C ARG A 371 8.46 7.04 -1.00
N PHE A 372 7.35 7.10 -1.72
CA PHE A 372 6.07 7.52 -1.14
C PHE A 372 5.64 6.58 -0.02
N THR A 373 5.10 7.14 1.06
CA THR A 373 4.44 6.40 2.13
C THR A 373 3.14 7.10 2.49
N ILE A 374 2.06 6.33 2.67
CA ILE A 374 0.78 6.85 3.08
C ILE A 374 0.22 6.01 4.21
N ARG A 375 -0.23 6.70 5.27
CA ARG A 375 -0.89 6.09 6.42
C ARG A 375 -2.06 6.95 6.84
N GLY A 376 -3.03 6.36 7.53
CA GLY A 376 -4.10 7.13 8.13
C GLY A 376 -3.89 7.35 9.63
N SER A 377 -4.52 8.38 10.19
CA SER A 377 -4.38 8.74 11.61
C SER A 377 -5.14 7.80 12.55
N SER A 378 -6.16 7.11 12.04
CA SER A 378 -6.97 6.16 12.80
C SER A 378 -6.40 4.73 12.72
N PRO A 379 -6.43 3.96 13.84
CA PRO A 379 -6.08 2.54 13.82
C PRO A 379 -7.05 1.68 13.00
N LEU A 380 -8.18 2.23 12.54
CA LEU A 380 -9.11 1.55 11.62
C LEU A 380 -8.61 1.51 10.18
N ASN A 381 -7.67 2.39 9.82
CA ASN A 381 -7.13 2.43 8.47
C ASN A 381 -6.37 1.14 8.15
N PRO A 382 -6.43 0.67 6.88
CA PRO A 382 -5.54 -0.36 6.40
C PRO A 382 -4.11 0.18 6.29
N ASP A 383 -3.15 -0.75 6.34
CA ASP A 383 -1.75 -0.44 6.07
C ASP A 383 -1.53 -0.48 4.55
N TYR A 384 -0.76 0.48 4.03
CA TYR A 384 -0.48 0.60 2.61
C TYR A 384 1.00 0.41 2.33
N GLN A 385 1.29 -0.22 1.19
CA GLN A 385 2.62 -0.29 0.62
C GLN A 385 2.61 0.35 -0.76
N CYS A 386 3.42 1.39 -0.93
CA CYS A 386 3.54 2.13 -2.17
C CYS A 386 4.76 1.68 -2.98
N GLY A 387 4.61 1.62 -4.30
CA GLY A 387 5.72 1.46 -5.23
C GLY A 387 6.38 2.80 -5.59
N GLU A 388 7.51 2.71 -6.29
CA GLU A 388 8.20 3.89 -6.82
C GLU A 388 7.36 4.62 -7.87
N PRO A 389 7.51 5.95 -7.99
CA PRO A 389 6.77 6.75 -8.94
C PRO A 389 7.27 6.51 -10.35
N LEU A 390 6.34 6.20 -11.25
CA LEU A 390 6.64 5.92 -12.65
C LEU A 390 6.08 7.01 -13.55
N PRO A 391 6.82 7.44 -14.59
CA PRO A 391 6.31 8.42 -15.53
C PRO A 391 5.12 7.84 -16.29
N VAL A 392 4.07 8.63 -16.45
CA VAL A 392 2.87 8.25 -17.20
C VAL A 392 2.49 9.35 -18.18
N VAL A 393 1.48 9.09 -19.03
CA VAL A 393 0.90 10.11 -19.89
C VAL A 393 0.47 11.34 -19.05
N PRO A 394 0.92 12.55 -19.41
CA PRO A 394 0.61 13.77 -18.69
C PRO A 394 -0.89 13.94 -18.43
N SER A 395 -1.24 14.39 -17.22
CA SER A 395 -2.63 14.67 -16.86
C SER A 395 -3.20 15.84 -17.63
N GLU A 396 -4.48 15.71 -18.01
CA GLU A 396 -5.26 16.79 -18.61
C GLU A 396 -6.21 17.39 -17.57
N PHE A 397 -6.27 18.71 -17.55
CA PHE A 397 -7.11 19.49 -16.65
C PHE A 397 -8.09 20.33 -17.48
N PRO A 398 -9.40 20.31 -17.17
CA PRO A 398 -10.36 21.18 -17.85
C PRO A 398 -10.07 22.65 -17.55
N ASP A 399 -10.35 23.52 -18.51
CA ASP A 399 -10.15 24.96 -18.35
C ASP A 399 -11.00 25.51 -17.17
N PRO A 400 -10.38 26.20 -16.18
CA PRO A 400 -11.11 26.73 -15.02
C PRO A 400 -12.20 27.77 -15.35
N SER A 401 -12.13 28.44 -16.51
CA SER A 401 -13.14 29.40 -16.97
C SER A 401 -14.33 28.74 -17.68
N GLY A 402 -14.30 27.43 -17.86
CA GLY A 402 -15.36 26.65 -18.53
C GLY A 402 -15.26 26.67 -20.05
N LEU A 403 -14.16 27.17 -20.62
CA LEU A 403 -13.88 27.04 -22.04
C LEU A 403 -13.70 25.57 -22.43
N ALA A 404 -14.05 25.22 -23.68
CA ALA A 404 -13.82 23.89 -24.24
C ALA A 404 -12.34 23.67 -24.61
N SER A 405 -11.45 23.82 -23.62
CA SER A 405 -10.00 23.65 -23.73
C SER A 405 -9.51 22.83 -22.53
N THR A 406 -8.42 22.09 -22.72
CA THR A 406 -7.71 21.37 -21.66
C THR A 406 -6.30 21.91 -21.52
N THR A 407 -5.83 22.01 -20.28
CA THR A 407 -4.43 22.29 -19.98
C THR A 407 -3.76 20.97 -19.62
N VAL A 408 -2.56 20.72 -20.14
CA VAL A 408 -1.83 19.47 -19.91
C VAL A 408 -0.70 19.72 -18.92
N ALA A 409 -0.47 18.77 -18.00
CA ALA A 409 0.71 18.78 -17.13
C ALA A 409 2.00 18.77 -17.97
N LEU A 410 3.07 19.38 -17.45
CA LEU A 410 4.39 19.32 -18.08
C LEU A 410 5.02 17.94 -17.95
N ALA A 411 4.79 17.29 -16.81
CA ALA A 411 5.18 15.91 -16.55
C ALA A 411 4.30 15.33 -15.42
N THR A 412 4.03 14.03 -15.51
CA THR A 412 3.21 13.31 -14.53
C THR A 412 3.87 12.01 -14.13
N TRP A 413 3.88 11.74 -12.83
CA TRP A 413 4.28 10.45 -12.28
C TRP A 413 3.18 9.86 -11.41
N GLN A 414 3.11 8.53 -11.34
CA GLN A 414 2.19 7.80 -10.48
C GLN A 414 2.94 6.86 -9.54
N ALA A 415 2.68 6.99 -8.24
CA ALA A 415 3.02 6.00 -7.24
C ALA A 415 1.74 5.23 -6.86
N VAL A 416 1.77 3.92 -7.07
CA VAL A 416 0.64 3.03 -6.76
C VAL A 416 0.84 2.44 -5.38
N CYS A 417 -0.17 2.56 -4.51
CA CYS A 417 -0.18 1.98 -3.18
C CYS A 417 -1.28 0.93 -3.05
N ASN A 418 -0.91 -0.22 -2.50
CA ASN A 418 -1.84 -1.33 -2.28
C ASN A 418 -1.97 -1.62 -0.78
N ILE A 419 -3.15 -2.08 -0.37
CA ILE A 419 -3.45 -2.50 0.99
C ILE A 419 -2.66 -3.78 1.28
N THR A 420 -1.81 -3.75 2.29
CA THR A 420 -1.10 -4.95 2.73
C THR A 420 -2.02 -5.79 3.59
N ASN A 421 -2.66 -6.78 2.95
CA ASN A 421 -3.45 -7.77 3.66
C ASN A 421 -2.53 -8.69 4.48
N THR A 422 -2.46 -8.50 5.79
CA THR A 422 -2.11 -9.58 6.72
C THR A 422 -3.30 -10.53 6.80
N THR A 423 -3.57 -11.26 5.71
CA THR A 423 -4.68 -12.21 5.61
C THR A 423 -4.60 -13.25 6.71
N ALA A 424 -5.61 -13.21 7.57
CA ALA A 424 -5.94 -14.24 8.54
C ALA A 424 -6.35 -15.54 7.83
N THR A 425 -5.39 -16.31 7.36
CA THR A 425 -5.59 -17.70 6.95
C THR A 425 -4.61 -18.62 7.65
N THR A 426 -4.48 -18.48 8.97
CA THR A 426 -4.13 -19.53 9.94
C THR A 426 -4.07 -18.91 11.33
N ALA A 427 -4.49 -19.65 12.34
CA ALA A 427 -4.53 -19.26 13.76
C ALA A 427 -3.14 -19.08 14.39
N THR A 428 -2.34 -18.14 13.88
CA THR A 428 -1.02 -17.78 14.41
C THR A 428 -0.81 -16.25 14.35
N ALA A 429 -1.18 -15.57 15.43
CA ALA A 429 -0.57 -14.38 16.04
C ALA A 429 -0.14 -13.13 15.22
N THR A 430 -0.46 -12.98 13.93
CA THR A 430 0.00 -11.80 13.14
C THR A 430 -1.06 -11.10 12.28
N ALA A 431 -2.35 -11.46 12.40
CA ALA A 431 -3.44 -10.73 11.74
C ALA A 431 -4.06 -9.69 12.70
N LYS A 432 -4.24 -8.45 12.23
CA LYS A 432 -4.97 -7.39 12.95
C LYS A 432 -6.39 -7.91 13.26
N PRO A 433 -6.84 -7.92 14.53
CA PRO A 433 -8.17 -8.42 14.86
C PRO A 433 -9.25 -7.57 14.16
N PRO A 434 -10.39 -8.17 13.77
CA PRO A 434 -11.52 -7.42 13.22
C PRO A 434 -11.94 -6.33 14.22
N ARG A 435 -12.60 -5.27 13.75
CA ARG A 435 -12.91 -4.09 14.57
C ARG A 435 -14.41 -3.91 14.85
N CYS A 436 -15.23 -4.82 14.34
CA CYS A 436 -16.68 -4.86 14.52
C CYS A 436 -17.18 -6.28 14.79
N CYS A 437 -18.27 -6.39 15.55
CA CYS A 437 -18.95 -7.64 15.91
C CYS A 437 -20.34 -7.69 15.27
N VAL A 438 -20.68 -8.79 14.58
CA VAL A 438 -22.04 -9.03 14.09
C VAL A 438 -22.79 -9.94 15.06
N SER A 439 -24.08 -9.68 15.23
CA SER A 439 -25.01 -10.52 15.97
C SER A 439 -26.21 -10.88 15.11
N PHE A 440 -26.72 -12.10 15.26
CA PHE A 440 -27.87 -12.61 14.53
C PHE A 440 -29.07 -12.80 15.43
N SER A 441 -30.24 -12.42 14.94
CA SER A 441 -31.52 -12.72 15.58
C SER A 441 -32.60 -12.96 14.52
N ALA A 442 -33.71 -13.55 14.91
CA ALA A 442 -34.80 -13.87 13.98
C ALA A 442 -36.16 -13.80 14.68
N PHE A 443 -37.23 -13.57 13.92
CA PHE A 443 -38.60 -13.57 14.45
C PHE A 443 -39.02 -14.92 15.07
N TYR A 444 -38.37 -16.02 14.66
CA TYR A 444 -38.66 -17.38 15.13
C TYR A 444 -37.75 -17.84 16.29
N ASN A 445 -36.88 -16.96 16.80
CA ASN A 445 -36.01 -17.28 17.94
C ASN A 445 -35.87 -16.06 18.87
N GLU A 446 -36.20 -16.24 20.14
CA GLU A 446 -36.18 -15.17 21.14
C GLU A 446 -34.77 -14.74 21.57
N SER A 447 -33.75 -15.53 21.23
CA SER A 447 -32.35 -15.25 21.57
C SER A 447 -31.60 -14.57 20.43
N VAL A 448 -30.68 -13.70 20.79
CA VAL A 448 -29.66 -13.15 19.90
C VAL A 448 -28.39 -13.98 20.02
N VAL A 449 -27.81 -14.33 18.87
CA VAL A 449 -26.52 -15.00 18.76
C VAL A 449 -25.44 -13.96 18.47
N PRO A 450 -24.58 -13.60 19.44
CA PRO A 450 -23.48 -12.67 19.21
C PRO A 450 -22.29 -13.33 18.48
N CYS A 451 -21.35 -12.51 18.01
CA CYS A 451 -20.07 -12.99 17.50
C CYS A 451 -19.25 -13.69 18.61
N ARG A 452 -18.10 -14.26 18.22
CA ARG A 452 -17.18 -14.93 19.14
C ARG A 452 -16.64 -14.00 20.23
N THR A 453 -16.26 -14.59 21.36
CA THR A 453 -15.55 -13.90 22.44
C THR A 453 -14.21 -13.35 21.94
N CYS A 454 -13.80 -12.20 22.47
CA CYS A 454 -12.61 -11.48 22.03
C CYS A 454 -12.52 -11.26 20.51
N ALA A 455 -13.66 -11.07 19.83
CA ALA A 455 -13.70 -10.81 18.41
C ALA A 455 -12.70 -9.72 17.99
N CYS A 456 -12.65 -8.61 18.72
CA CYS A 456 -11.78 -7.47 18.43
C CYS A 456 -10.45 -7.44 19.21
N GLY A 457 -10.05 -8.59 19.77
CA GLY A 457 -8.86 -8.77 20.58
C GLY A 457 -9.16 -8.83 22.08
N CYS A 458 -8.44 -9.69 22.80
CA CYS A 458 -8.50 -9.71 24.26
C CYS A 458 -7.49 -8.70 24.85
N PRO A 459 -7.77 -8.13 26.04
CA PRO A 459 -6.76 -7.41 26.82
C PRO A 459 -5.49 -8.26 27.02
N ALA A 460 -4.31 -7.67 26.87
CA ALA A 460 -3.04 -8.37 27.05
C ALA A 460 -2.86 -8.85 28.50
N THR A 461 -2.14 -9.97 28.65
CA THR A 461 -1.82 -10.67 29.91
C THR A 461 -1.04 -9.86 30.95
N THR A 462 -0.71 -8.59 30.70
CA THR A 462 -0.05 -7.70 31.65
C THR A 462 -0.94 -7.27 32.81
N GLN A 463 -2.22 -7.63 32.79
CA GLN A 463 -3.09 -7.65 33.98
C GLN A 463 -3.61 -9.10 34.22
N PRO A 464 -2.90 -9.90 35.04
CA PRO A 464 -3.25 -11.30 35.32
C PRO A 464 -4.68 -11.51 35.87
N ALA A 465 -5.28 -10.47 36.43
CA ALA A 465 -6.63 -10.52 37.02
C ALA A 465 -7.77 -10.59 35.98
N VAL A 466 -7.58 -10.10 34.75
CA VAL A 466 -8.64 -10.07 33.71
C VAL A 466 -8.57 -11.31 32.81
N ALA A 467 -7.36 -11.80 32.50
CA ALA A 467 -7.18 -13.06 31.78
C ALA A 467 -7.55 -14.30 32.64
N ALA A 468 -7.57 -14.16 33.96
CA ALA A 468 -7.99 -15.23 34.88
C ALA A 468 -9.51 -15.26 35.17
N SER A 469 -10.28 -14.22 34.81
CA SER A 469 -11.69 -14.08 35.21
C SER A 469 -12.70 -14.53 34.15
N CYS A 470 -12.30 -14.64 32.88
CA CYS A 470 -13.16 -15.08 31.79
C CYS A 470 -12.41 -15.98 30.80
N SER A 471 -13.14 -16.87 30.12
CA SER A 471 -12.60 -17.70 29.05
C SER A 471 -12.55 -16.94 27.74
N THR A 472 -11.37 -16.92 27.11
CA THR A 472 -11.13 -16.33 25.78
C THR A 472 -11.52 -17.25 24.64
N THR A 473 -11.90 -18.49 24.92
CA THR A 473 -12.21 -19.53 23.93
C THR A 473 -13.62 -20.10 24.07
N ALA A 474 -14.26 -19.92 25.22
CA ALA A 474 -15.64 -20.34 25.42
C ALA A 474 -16.58 -19.65 24.41
N PRO A 475 -17.63 -20.34 23.95
CA PRO A 475 -18.62 -19.74 23.08
C PRO A 475 -19.34 -18.61 23.80
N SER A 476 -19.67 -17.56 23.04
CA SER A 476 -20.47 -16.44 23.53
C SER A 476 -21.85 -16.91 24.01
N LEU A 477 -22.33 -16.31 25.10
CA LEU A 477 -23.67 -16.58 25.60
C LEU A 477 -24.74 -15.98 24.68
N LEU A 478 -25.90 -16.64 24.64
CA LEU A 478 -27.08 -16.09 24.00
C LEU A 478 -27.62 -14.92 24.80
N LEU A 479 -28.09 -13.89 24.10
CA LEU A 479 -28.54 -12.64 24.72
C LEU A 479 -30.05 -12.44 24.52
N PRO A 480 -30.75 -11.82 25.47
CA PRO A 480 -32.06 -11.27 25.18
C PRO A 480 -31.93 -10.05 24.24
N PRO A 481 -32.90 -9.76 23.36
CA PRO A 481 -32.77 -8.71 22.33
C PRO A 481 -32.50 -7.30 22.87
N TYR A 482 -33.04 -6.96 24.04
CA TYR A 482 -32.85 -5.64 24.65
C TYR A 482 -31.42 -5.40 25.16
N ALA A 483 -30.65 -6.47 25.45
CA ALA A 483 -29.28 -6.37 25.93
C ALA A 483 -28.28 -5.90 24.85
N LEU A 484 -28.71 -5.83 23.58
CA LEU A 484 -27.93 -5.24 22.49
C LEU A 484 -27.70 -3.73 22.67
N LEU A 485 -28.49 -3.05 23.50
CA LEU A 485 -28.36 -1.64 23.83
C LEU A 485 -27.59 -1.38 25.12
N MET A 486 -26.99 -2.42 25.70
CA MET A 486 -26.27 -2.35 26.97
C MET A 486 -24.76 -2.58 26.79
N PRO A 487 -23.90 -1.92 27.59
CA PRO A 487 -22.47 -2.17 27.59
C PRO A 487 -22.15 -3.61 28.02
N SER A 488 -20.92 -4.05 27.76
CA SER A 488 -20.51 -5.45 27.87
C SER A 488 -20.69 -6.05 29.27
N ASP A 489 -20.46 -5.28 30.32
CA ASP A 489 -20.61 -5.68 31.73
C ASP A 489 -22.08 -5.93 32.12
N ARG A 490 -23.00 -5.07 31.69
CA ARG A 490 -24.44 -5.21 31.90
C ARG A 490 -25.00 -6.34 31.04
N ARG A 491 -24.57 -6.40 29.78
CA ARG A 491 -24.92 -7.45 28.82
C ARG A 491 -24.57 -8.84 29.36
N ALA A 492 -23.43 -8.99 30.04
CA ALA A 492 -23.04 -10.25 30.67
C ALA A 492 -23.98 -10.68 31.81
N LYS A 493 -24.49 -9.72 32.62
CA LYS A 493 -25.48 -10.01 33.67
C LYS A 493 -26.81 -10.44 33.08
N GLU A 494 -27.28 -9.74 32.04
CA GLU A 494 -28.51 -10.12 31.33
C GLU A 494 -28.37 -11.48 30.64
N ALA A 495 -27.20 -11.80 30.09
CA ALA A 495 -26.92 -13.11 29.50
C ALA A 495 -27.03 -14.26 30.52
N LEU A 496 -26.57 -14.03 31.76
CA LEU A 496 -26.70 -15.01 32.85
C LEU A 496 -28.16 -15.23 33.24
N THR A 497 -28.90 -14.14 33.46
CA THR A 497 -30.34 -14.20 33.77
C THR A 497 -31.11 -14.91 32.65
N TRP A 498 -30.78 -14.61 31.38
CA TRP A 498 -31.40 -15.24 30.23
C TRP A 498 -31.06 -16.73 30.12
N ALA A 499 -29.80 -17.10 30.39
CA ALA A 499 -29.38 -18.49 30.40
C ALA A 499 -30.09 -19.30 31.50
N ASP A 500 -30.28 -18.73 32.69
CA ASP A 500 -31.05 -19.35 33.77
C ASP A 500 -32.52 -19.56 33.37
N GLN A 501 -33.18 -18.51 32.87
CA GLN A 501 -34.58 -18.55 32.42
C GLN A 501 -34.83 -19.54 31.28
N LYS A 502 -33.87 -19.68 30.36
CA LYS A 502 -33.96 -20.58 29.19
C LYS A 502 -33.29 -21.93 29.43
N HIS A 503 -32.77 -22.18 30.63
CA HIS A 503 -32.04 -23.38 31.01
C HIS A 503 -30.87 -23.72 30.06
N PHE A 504 -30.14 -22.69 29.61
CA PHE A 504 -28.93 -22.85 28.82
C PHE A 504 -27.72 -23.15 29.71
N SER A 505 -26.83 -24.00 29.23
CA SER A 505 -25.55 -24.26 29.89
C SER A 505 -24.65 -23.03 29.85
N VAL A 506 -24.12 -22.64 31.00
CA VAL A 506 -23.18 -21.51 31.12
C VAL A 506 -21.76 -22.06 31.33
N PRO A 507 -20.78 -21.70 30.48
CA PRO A 507 -19.38 -22.06 30.69
C PRO A 507 -18.81 -21.47 31.98
N ASN A 508 -17.94 -22.21 32.67
CA ASN A 508 -17.17 -21.74 33.82
C ASN A 508 -15.67 -21.99 33.56
N PRO A 509 -14.82 -20.96 33.41
CA PRO A 509 -15.13 -19.53 33.56
C PRO A 509 -16.01 -18.97 32.43
N MET A 510 -16.74 -17.90 32.74
CA MET A 510 -17.64 -17.20 31.80
C MET A 510 -16.91 -16.72 30.55
N PRO A 511 -17.54 -16.70 29.37
CA PRO A 511 -16.94 -16.15 28.16
C PRO A 511 -16.60 -14.66 28.30
N CYS A 512 -15.46 -14.24 27.77
CA CYS A 512 -15.10 -12.82 27.68
C CYS A 512 -15.99 -12.05 26.70
N ALA A 513 -16.04 -10.72 26.84
CA ALA A 513 -16.73 -9.84 25.88
C ALA A 513 -16.06 -9.84 24.50
N ASP A 514 -16.73 -9.26 23.50
CA ASP A 514 -16.21 -9.11 22.13
C ASP A 514 -15.11 -8.03 21.99
N PHE A 515 -15.13 -7.01 22.87
CA PHE A 515 -14.24 -5.84 22.88
C PHE A 515 -14.28 -4.99 21.60
N CYS A 516 -15.41 -5.01 20.87
CA CYS A 516 -15.58 -4.28 19.63
C CYS A 516 -16.22 -2.91 19.86
N GLY A 517 -15.64 -1.86 19.26
CA GLY A 517 -16.20 -0.49 19.30
C GLY A 517 -17.45 -0.32 18.44
N VAL A 518 -17.68 -1.22 17.47
CA VAL A 518 -18.89 -1.24 16.64
C VAL A 518 -19.56 -2.59 16.74
N SER A 519 -20.86 -2.59 17.00
CA SER A 519 -21.70 -3.78 16.94
C SER A 519 -22.76 -3.63 15.86
N ILE A 520 -23.02 -4.71 15.13
CA ILE A 520 -24.04 -4.76 14.07
C ILE A 520 -25.00 -5.89 14.40
N ASN A 521 -26.30 -5.62 14.38
CA ASN A 521 -27.32 -6.66 14.48
C ASN A 521 -28.01 -6.84 13.13
N TRP A 522 -28.00 -8.08 12.65
CA TRP A 522 -28.80 -8.53 11.52
C TRP A 522 -29.96 -9.38 12.05
N HIS A 523 -31.17 -8.84 11.92
CA HIS A 523 -32.38 -9.47 12.42
C HIS A 523 -33.28 -9.88 11.26
N VAL A 524 -33.54 -11.18 11.08
CA VAL A 524 -34.57 -11.64 10.12
C VAL A 524 -35.94 -11.33 10.72
N ALA A 525 -36.61 -10.32 10.16
CA ALA A 525 -37.79 -9.69 10.76
C ALA A 525 -39.11 -10.37 10.35
N THR A 526 -39.24 -10.78 9.08
CA THR A 526 -40.43 -11.44 8.57
C THR A 526 -40.09 -12.44 7.49
N ASP A 527 -40.90 -13.48 7.34
CA ASP A 527 -40.88 -14.40 6.22
C ASP A 527 -42.32 -14.66 5.73
N PHE A 528 -42.63 -14.33 4.49
CA PHE A 528 -43.96 -14.47 3.90
C PHE A 528 -43.91 -15.07 2.49
N ALA A 529 -45.07 -15.32 1.87
CA ALA A 529 -45.14 -16.06 0.62
C ALA A 529 -44.40 -15.37 -0.54
N GLY A 530 -44.48 -14.04 -0.63
CA GLY A 530 -43.89 -13.25 -1.73
C GLY A 530 -42.46 -12.76 -1.50
N GLY A 531 -41.95 -12.86 -0.28
CA GLY A 531 -40.74 -12.16 0.14
C GLY A 531 -40.45 -12.34 1.62
N TRP A 532 -39.41 -11.67 2.08
CA TRP A 532 -38.99 -11.65 3.48
C TRP A 532 -38.27 -10.32 3.76
N SER A 533 -38.04 -10.01 5.03
CA SER A 533 -37.34 -8.77 5.40
C SER A 533 -36.31 -9.00 6.50
N ALA A 534 -35.25 -8.21 6.47
CA ALA A 534 -34.24 -8.14 7.52
C ALA A 534 -34.10 -6.72 8.05
N ARG A 535 -33.81 -6.57 9.34
CA ARG A 535 -33.45 -5.30 9.96
C ARG A 535 -31.96 -5.28 10.21
N LEU A 536 -31.29 -4.31 9.62
CA LEU A 536 -29.90 -3.97 9.90
C LEU A 536 -29.89 -2.87 10.97
N THR A 537 -29.22 -3.12 12.09
CA THR A 537 -29.01 -2.14 13.16
C THR A 537 -27.53 -1.96 13.42
N LEU A 538 -27.06 -0.71 13.44
CA LEU A 538 -25.69 -0.32 13.72
C LEU A 538 -25.62 0.31 15.10
N PHE A 539 -24.61 -0.07 15.88
CA PHE A 539 -24.32 0.47 17.21
C PHE A 539 -22.88 0.96 17.26
N ASN A 540 -22.69 2.20 17.67
CA ASN A 540 -21.38 2.78 17.95
C ASN A 540 -21.20 2.91 19.47
N TRP A 541 -20.20 2.21 19.98
CA TRP A 541 -19.79 2.15 21.39
C TRP A 541 -18.53 3.00 21.65
N ASP A 542 -17.99 3.68 20.65
CA ASP A 542 -16.92 4.66 20.84
C ASP A 542 -17.49 5.86 21.61
N ASP A 543 -16.80 6.31 22.66
CA ASP A 543 -17.20 7.39 23.56
C ASP A 543 -16.59 8.75 23.16
N HIS A 544 -15.70 8.75 22.17
CA HIS A 544 -14.95 9.92 21.74
C HIS A 544 -15.33 10.39 20.34
N THR A 545 -15.76 9.45 19.48
CA THR A 545 -15.77 9.66 18.03
C THR A 545 -17.14 9.36 17.42
N ASP A 546 -17.74 10.39 16.84
CA ASP A 546 -18.89 10.23 15.95
C ASP A 546 -18.40 9.68 14.59
N MET A 547 -19.17 8.82 13.94
CA MET A 547 -18.80 8.19 12.67
C MET A 547 -19.59 8.78 11.49
N PRO A 548 -19.08 9.84 10.83
CA PRO A 548 -19.68 10.40 9.64
C PRO A 548 -19.40 9.56 8.40
N HIS A 549 -20.32 9.60 7.44
CA HIS A 549 -20.21 8.92 6.15
C HIS A 549 -19.90 7.42 6.30
N TRP A 550 -20.49 6.80 7.31
CA TRP A 550 -20.37 5.36 7.51
C TRP A 550 -20.96 4.61 6.31
N PHE A 551 -20.42 3.44 6.03
CA PHE A 551 -20.99 2.49 5.09
C PHE A 551 -20.77 1.05 5.56
N THR A 552 -21.59 0.15 5.05
CA THR A 552 -21.43 -1.29 5.24
C THR A 552 -21.65 -2.03 3.93
N ALA A 553 -20.92 -3.12 3.74
CA ALA A 553 -21.13 -4.04 2.63
C ALA A 553 -21.55 -5.40 3.19
N ILE A 554 -22.64 -5.94 2.68
CA ILE A 554 -23.29 -7.14 3.21
C ILE A 554 -23.28 -8.20 2.11
N VAL A 555 -22.60 -9.31 2.35
CA VAL A 555 -22.48 -10.40 1.39
C VAL A 555 -23.56 -11.44 1.67
N MET A 556 -24.44 -11.67 0.69
CA MET A 556 -25.61 -12.53 0.77
C MET A 556 -25.53 -13.63 -0.29
N ASP A 557 -24.89 -14.76 0.01
CA ASP A 557 -24.56 -15.78 -0.99
C ASP A 557 -25.80 -16.32 -1.75
N LYS A 558 -26.95 -16.45 -1.08
CA LYS A 558 -28.18 -17.02 -1.65
C LYS A 558 -29.32 -16.02 -1.84
N ALA A 559 -29.29 -14.94 -1.09
CA ALA A 559 -30.40 -13.99 -0.98
C ALA A 559 -30.19 -12.71 -1.79
N TYR A 560 -28.98 -12.49 -2.30
CA TYR A 560 -28.59 -11.28 -3.02
C TYR A 560 -29.52 -10.95 -4.19
N ASP A 561 -29.82 -11.94 -5.05
CA ASP A 561 -30.65 -11.74 -6.23
C ASP A 561 -32.08 -11.31 -5.90
N GLY A 562 -32.54 -11.58 -4.67
CA GLY A 562 -33.84 -11.17 -4.18
C GLY A 562 -33.86 -9.76 -3.57
N PHE A 563 -32.72 -9.07 -3.41
CA PHE A 563 -32.69 -7.77 -2.76
C PHE A 563 -33.49 -6.71 -3.53
N GLU A 564 -34.45 -6.05 -2.86
CA GLU A 564 -35.26 -5.00 -3.47
C GLU A 564 -34.78 -3.60 -3.06
N GLN A 565 -34.80 -3.28 -1.76
CA GLN A 565 -34.43 -1.95 -1.26
C GLN A 565 -34.17 -1.92 0.25
N ALA A 566 -33.55 -0.83 0.71
CA ALA A 566 -33.53 -0.41 2.12
C ALA A 566 -34.38 0.85 2.33
N TYR A 567 -35.13 0.91 3.43
CA TYR A 567 -36.09 1.99 3.69
C TYR A 567 -35.46 3.26 4.27
N SER A 568 -34.70 3.16 5.37
CA SER A 568 -34.08 4.33 6.03
C SER A 568 -32.70 4.64 5.47
N PHE A 569 -32.01 3.64 4.94
CA PHE A 569 -30.68 3.76 4.36
C PHE A 569 -30.73 3.78 2.84
N ASN A 570 -29.63 4.16 2.20
CA ASN A 570 -29.44 4.00 0.78
C ASN A 570 -28.66 2.71 0.56
N ALA A 571 -29.26 1.74 -0.13
CA ALA A 571 -28.66 0.44 -0.36
C ALA A 571 -28.76 0.07 -1.83
N THR A 572 -27.65 -0.39 -2.38
CA THR A 572 -27.48 -0.72 -3.79
C THR A 572 -26.82 -2.09 -3.92
N ALA A 573 -27.37 -2.93 -4.79
CA ALA A 573 -26.74 -4.18 -5.19
C ALA A 573 -25.55 -3.86 -6.12
N VAL A 574 -24.32 -4.24 -5.74
CA VAL A 574 -23.08 -3.83 -6.43
C VAL A 574 -22.33 -4.95 -7.16
N GLY A 575 -22.91 -6.16 -7.23
CA GLY A 575 -22.30 -7.36 -7.81
C GLY A 575 -21.64 -8.24 -6.76
N ASN A 576 -21.14 -9.42 -7.16
CA ASN A 576 -20.47 -10.39 -6.29
C ASN A 576 -21.22 -10.68 -4.98
N SER A 577 -22.53 -10.88 -5.08
CA SER A 577 -23.42 -11.13 -3.94
C SER A 577 -23.42 -10.04 -2.86
N THR A 578 -22.96 -8.82 -3.18
CA THR A 578 -22.71 -7.76 -2.20
C THR A 578 -23.73 -6.62 -2.31
N ILE A 579 -24.36 -6.29 -1.19
CA ILE A 579 -25.24 -5.14 -1.02
C ILE A 579 -24.44 -4.05 -0.31
N PHE A 580 -24.21 -2.92 -0.99
CA PHE A 580 -23.54 -1.76 -0.42
C PHE A 580 -24.58 -0.84 0.22
N VAL A 581 -24.40 -0.46 1.48
CA VAL A 581 -25.35 0.31 2.27
C VAL A 581 -24.66 1.53 2.87
N LYS A 582 -25.27 2.70 2.73
CA LYS A 582 -24.80 3.97 3.30
C LYS A 582 -25.97 4.78 3.87
N GLY A 583 -25.64 5.77 4.70
CA GLY A 583 -26.62 6.74 5.19
C GLY A 583 -27.31 7.49 4.05
N ARG A 584 -28.59 7.83 4.25
CA ARG A 584 -29.26 8.92 3.52
C ARG A 584 -28.94 10.24 4.22
N GLU A 585 -29.29 11.35 3.59
CA GLU A 585 -29.28 12.64 4.26
C GLU A 585 -30.06 12.56 5.59
N GLY A 586 -29.48 13.09 6.67
CA GLY A 586 -29.99 12.94 8.04
C GLY A 586 -29.58 11.65 8.79
N PHE A 587 -29.13 10.61 8.08
CA PHE A 587 -28.67 9.33 8.65
C PHE A 587 -27.16 9.07 8.44
N ASN A 588 -26.42 10.08 7.96
CA ASN A 588 -24.99 9.96 7.64
C ASN A 588 -24.06 9.97 8.87
N PHE A 589 -24.58 10.26 10.05
CA PHE A 589 -23.81 10.34 11.30
C PHE A 589 -24.27 9.24 12.25
N LEU A 590 -23.41 8.25 12.48
CA LEU A 590 -23.58 7.29 13.57
C LEU A 590 -22.90 7.86 14.81
N LEU A 591 -23.71 8.43 15.70
CA LEU A 591 -23.23 9.14 16.89
C LEU A 591 -22.45 8.21 17.83
N ARG A 592 -21.58 8.80 18.65
CA ARG A 592 -20.87 8.13 19.74
C ARG A 592 -21.83 7.65 20.85
N GLU A 593 -21.34 6.84 21.78
CA GLU A 593 -22.12 6.51 22.97
C GLU A 593 -22.37 7.73 23.87
N THR A 594 -23.54 7.78 24.51
CA THR A 594 -23.93 8.92 25.34
C THR A 594 -24.60 8.46 26.63
N ASN A 595 -24.44 9.26 27.68
CA ASN A 595 -25.19 9.08 28.92
C ASN A 595 -26.61 9.61 28.72
N MET A 596 -27.59 8.71 28.70
CA MET A 596 -29.01 9.06 28.56
C MET A 596 -29.68 9.21 29.94
N SER A 597 -30.58 10.19 30.06
CA SER A 597 -31.39 10.35 31.27
C SER A 597 -32.33 9.16 31.46
N GLY A 598 -32.34 8.54 32.65
CA GLY A 598 -33.23 7.43 33.00
C GLY A 598 -32.60 6.04 32.92
N VAL A 599 -31.32 5.94 32.54
CA VAL A 599 -30.51 4.72 32.62
C VAL A 599 -29.20 5.01 33.36
N ASP A 600 -28.69 4.03 34.12
CA ASP A 600 -27.46 4.12 34.91
C ASP A 600 -26.21 3.60 34.16
N TYR A 601 -26.28 3.55 32.82
CA TYR A 601 -25.23 3.09 31.92
C TYR A 601 -25.26 3.87 30.59
N PRO A 602 -24.11 3.97 29.88
CA PRO A 602 -24.05 4.61 28.57
C PRO A 602 -24.82 3.82 27.51
N VAL A 603 -25.47 4.52 26.59
CA VAL A 603 -26.25 3.96 25.48
C VAL A 603 -25.52 4.22 24.17
N PRO A 604 -25.37 3.21 23.29
CA PRO A 604 -24.64 3.40 22.03
C PRO A 604 -25.42 4.30 21.09
N GLY A 605 -24.71 5.01 20.22
CA GLY A 605 -25.35 5.62 19.06
C GLY A 605 -25.95 4.54 18.19
N LYS A 606 -27.21 4.71 17.77
CA LYS A 606 -27.99 3.68 17.08
C LYS A 606 -28.58 4.20 15.79
N LEU A 607 -28.35 3.48 14.69
CA LEU A 607 -29.08 3.64 13.44
C LEU A 607 -29.67 2.30 12.99
N GLN A 608 -30.84 2.32 12.35
CA GLN A 608 -31.46 1.10 11.84
C GLN A 608 -32.21 1.32 10.52
N SER A 609 -32.23 0.28 9.69
CA SER A 609 -33.07 0.21 8.50
C SER A 609 -33.62 -1.20 8.32
N VAL A 610 -34.79 -1.30 7.71
CA VAL A 610 -35.31 -2.56 7.18
C VAL A 610 -34.88 -2.68 5.72
N LEU A 611 -34.54 -3.90 5.31
CA LEU A 611 -34.22 -4.33 3.96
C LEU A 611 -35.30 -5.33 3.52
N SER A 612 -35.83 -5.19 2.32
CA SER A 612 -36.81 -6.12 1.74
C SER A 612 -36.19 -6.99 0.67
N PHE A 613 -36.65 -8.24 0.62
CA PHE A 613 -36.18 -9.24 -0.32
C PHE A 613 -37.37 -9.98 -0.95
N THR A 614 -37.36 -10.14 -2.27
CA THR A 614 -38.33 -10.96 -3.01
C THR A 614 -37.86 -12.40 -3.12
N LYS A 615 -38.81 -13.34 -2.96
CA LYS A 615 -38.56 -14.77 -3.24
C LYS A 615 -38.66 -15.12 -4.73
N LYS A 616 -39.18 -14.20 -5.56
CA LYS A 616 -39.38 -14.45 -7.00
C LYS A 616 -38.06 -14.69 -7.74
N GLN A 617 -37.01 -13.99 -7.34
CA GLN A 617 -35.68 -14.07 -7.94
C GLN A 617 -34.77 -15.07 -7.23
N THR A 618 -35.24 -15.70 -6.14
CA THR A 618 -34.48 -16.66 -5.34
C THR A 618 -35.31 -17.94 -5.13
N PRO A 619 -35.56 -18.73 -6.19
CA PRO A 619 -36.39 -19.93 -6.09
C PRO A 619 -35.77 -20.94 -5.12
N GLY A 620 -36.58 -21.44 -4.17
CA GLY A 620 -36.11 -22.42 -3.19
C GLY A 620 -35.33 -21.85 -2.01
N ILE A 621 -35.30 -20.52 -1.83
CA ILE A 621 -34.69 -19.89 -0.66
C ILE A 621 -35.38 -20.35 0.64
N ASP A 622 -34.58 -20.85 1.59
CA ASP A 622 -35.05 -21.24 2.90
C ASP A 622 -34.50 -20.28 3.97
N VAL A 623 -35.30 -19.24 4.24
CA VAL A 623 -34.97 -18.17 5.19
C VAL A 623 -34.77 -18.73 6.60
N VAL A 624 -35.56 -19.73 6.99
CA VAL A 624 -35.54 -20.32 8.34
C VAL A 624 -34.35 -21.29 8.50
N ALA A 625 -33.97 -21.99 7.44
CA ALA A 625 -32.78 -22.84 7.43
C ALA A 625 -31.46 -22.07 7.39
N GLY A 626 -31.49 -20.76 7.11
CA GLY A 626 -30.34 -19.87 7.25
C GLY A 626 -30.04 -18.99 6.05
N ASP A 627 -30.76 -19.12 4.94
CA ASP A 627 -30.44 -18.40 3.70
C ASP A 627 -30.68 -16.89 3.80
N GLY A 628 -31.40 -16.45 4.84
CA GLY A 628 -31.63 -15.04 5.15
C GLY A 628 -30.51 -14.34 5.93
N PHE A 629 -29.41 -15.02 6.26
CA PHE A 629 -28.27 -14.45 6.99
C PHE A 629 -27.07 -14.17 6.07
N PRO A 630 -26.34 -13.06 6.28
CA PRO A 630 -25.15 -12.75 5.51
C PRO A 630 -24.00 -13.70 5.85
N SER A 631 -23.19 -14.02 4.85
CA SER A 631 -21.95 -14.77 5.03
C SER A 631 -20.83 -13.87 5.55
N LYS A 632 -20.80 -12.60 5.12
CA LYS A 632 -19.84 -11.58 5.55
C LYS A 632 -20.51 -10.22 5.70
N VAL A 633 -19.98 -9.41 6.61
CA VAL A 633 -20.32 -8.01 6.76
C VAL A 633 -19.03 -7.22 6.88
N PHE A 634 -18.92 -6.16 6.09
CA PHE A 634 -17.85 -5.17 6.18
C PHE A 634 -18.42 -3.88 6.74
N PHE A 635 -17.70 -3.22 7.64
CA PHE A 635 -18.04 -1.90 8.15
C PHE A 635 -16.86 -0.97 7.93
N ASN A 636 -17.10 0.13 7.20
CA ASN A 636 -16.06 1.10 6.84
C ASN A 636 -14.78 0.45 6.25
N GLY A 637 -14.95 -0.60 5.45
CA GLY A 637 -13.86 -1.32 4.79
C GLY A 637 -13.24 -2.49 5.56
N VAL A 638 -13.61 -2.69 6.82
CA VAL A 638 -13.06 -3.78 7.65
C VAL A 638 -14.08 -4.92 7.78
N GLU A 639 -13.63 -6.16 7.58
CA GLU A 639 -14.45 -7.35 7.78
C GLU A 639 -14.80 -7.52 9.28
N CYS A 640 -16.07 -7.70 9.59
CA CYS A 640 -16.56 -7.90 10.94
C CYS A 640 -16.49 -9.38 11.37
N ALA A 641 -16.37 -9.63 12.67
CA ALA A 641 -16.49 -10.96 13.21
C ALA A 641 -17.95 -11.44 13.14
N MET A 642 -18.18 -12.54 12.42
CA MET A 642 -19.49 -13.17 12.28
C MET A 642 -19.80 -14.14 13.43
N PRO A 643 -21.07 -14.34 13.80
CA PRO A 643 -21.49 -15.45 14.67
C PRO A 643 -21.15 -16.81 14.06
N LEU A 644 -20.76 -17.77 14.91
CA LEU A 644 -20.43 -19.14 14.49
C LEU A 644 -21.67 -20.02 14.24
N ARG A 645 -22.86 -19.53 14.62
CA ARG A 645 -24.13 -20.22 14.45
C ARG A 645 -25.22 -19.20 14.15
N ILE A 646 -26.27 -19.66 13.48
CA ILE A 646 -27.49 -18.89 13.24
C ILE A 646 -28.55 -19.24 14.30
N PRO A 647 -29.54 -18.37 14.55
CA PRO A 647 -30.71 -18.74 15.32
C PRO A 647 -31.42 -19.93 14.66
N SER A 648 -31.66 -21.00 15.43
CA SER A 648 -32.45 -22.15 14.99
C SER A 648 -33.85 -22.08 15.61
N GLN A 649 -34.84 -22.70 14.97
CA GLN A 649 -36.04 -23.04 15.73
C GLN A 649 -35.63 -24.08 16.78
N GLY A 650 -36.01 -23.86 18.05
CA GLY A 650 -35.85 -24.89 19.08
C GLY A 650 -36.50 -26.19 18.62
N PRO A 651 -36.16 -27.35 19.20
CA PRO A 651 -36.79 -28.60 18.81
C PRO A 651 -38.31 -28.45 18.93
N SER A 652 -39.00 -28.43 17.78
CA SER A 652 -40.44 -28.60 17.78
C SER A 652 -40.66 -29.92 18.50
N ASN A 653 -41.51 -29.94 19.51
CA ASN A 653 -41.92 -31.13 20.23
C ASN A 653 -42.79 -32.01 19.31
N ARG A 654 -42.30 -32.37 18.12
CA ARG A 654 -42.80 -33.48 17.34
C ARG A 654 -42.29 -34.71 18.08
N GLY A 655 -43.13 -35.26 18.94
CA GLY A 655 -42.88 -36.53 19.61
C GLY A 655 -42.38 -37.54 18.59
N VAL A 656 -41.08 -37.83 18.65
CA VAL A 656 -40.49 -38.96 17.95
C VAL A 656 -40.96 -40.18 18.74
N LEU A 657 -42.10 -40.74 18.33
CA LEU A 657 -42.42 -42.12 18.62
C LEU A 657 -41.36 -42.96 17.89
N LEU A 658 -40.29 -43.32 18.59
CA LEU A 658 -39.41 -44.40 18.14
C LEU A 658 -40.25 -45.67 18.03
N PRO A 659 -40.23 -46.40 16.90
CA PRO A 659 -40.71 -47.77 16.90
C PRO A 659 -39.62 -48.62 17.56
N MET A 660 -39.78 -48.93 18.85
CA MET A 660 -39.17 -50.12 19.43
C MET A 660 -39.79 -51.34 18.75
N LEU A 661 -39.18 -51.87 17.70
CA LEU A 661 -39.50 -53.20 17.16
C LEU A 661 -38.44 -53.65 16.14
N SER A 662 -37.23 -53.98 16.62
CA SER A 662 -36.28 -54.81 15.85
C SER A 662 -35.17 -55.36 16.74
N SER A 663 -35.51 -56.21 17.71
CA SER A 663 -34.51 -56.99 18.47
C SER A 663 -34.98 -58.40 18.87
N LEU A 664 -36.04 -58.92 18.24
CA LEU A 664 -36.57 -60.27 18.54
C LEU A 664 -36.36 -61.33 17.45
N VAL A 665 -35.63 -61.03 16.36
CA VAL A 665 -35.39 -62.01 15.28
C VAL A 665 -34.00 -62.68 15.35
N VAL A 666 -33.14 -62.30 16.30
CA VAL A 666 -31.78 -62.87 16.41
C VAL A 666 -31.70 -64.09 17.36
N SER A 667 -32.76 -64.42 18.12
CA SER A 667 -32.75 -65.58 19.02
C SER A 667 -33.28 -66.90 18.43
N THR A 668 -33.81 -66.92 17.20
CA THR A 668 -34.31 -68.16 16.58
C THR A 668 -33.36 -68.79 15.55
N PHE A 669 -32.26 -68.12 15.19
CA PHE A 669 -31.29 -68.64 14.21
C PHE A 669 -30.03 -69.27 14.82
N LEU A 670 -29.93 -69.33 16.15
CA LEU A 670 -28.80 -69.96 16.88
C LEU A 670 -29.15 -71.32 17.51
N LEU A 671 -30.30 -71.89 17.18
CA LEU A 671 -30.72 -73.23 17.62
C LEU A 671 -30.81 -74.26 16.48
N LEU A 672 -30.34 -73.92 15.28
CA LEU A 672 -30.21 -74.83 14.15
C LEU A 672 -28.88 -74.58 13.42
N LEU A 673 -27.78 -74.91 14.10
CA LEU A 673 -26.46 -75.24 13.50
C LEU A 673 -25.62 -76.03 14.51
#